data_AF-A0A8J6FL01-F1
#
_entry.id   AF-A0A8J6FL01-F1
#
_cell.length_a   1.000
_cell.length_b   1.000
_cell.length_c   1.000
_cell.angle_alpha   90.00
_cell.angle_beta   90.00
_cell.angle_gamma   90.00
#
_symmetry.space_group_name_H-M   'P 1'
#
loop_
_entity.id
_entity.type
_entity.pdbx_description
1 polymer ?
#
loop_
_entity_poly.entity_id
_entity_poly.type
_entity_poly.pdbx_seq_one_letter_code
_entity_poly.pdbx_strand_id
1 'polypeptide(L)'
;MFSIKQPKPTFRSYLLPPQHEDKLSPEMKIKKLKPVLLRGEIVVNEVNFVRKCIASDTSLYDLWGKLTCTNFKLSFITDTPMPFQKFHYKNHLLGEHDVPLTCIEQIVVVNDTKRKQKILSFNKKLKFNPTELIIYCKDFRILRFRFDESGPESAKKVCLALAHYSQPTDLQLLFAFEYVAKLYHQQGDRINGIDPGGGDTGPKTPLFETFSDWDREIKRTGASEWRVCSVNEGYMISKSLPEYFVVPSSLADTDLKQYSYSFFGRRMPLWCWNHSNGSALVRMSCIKDLLQQRKIDQRICGGITRSHPLRSDVYKCDLDHGLPTLQDIQAAFTKLKQLCVNEPFDETEERWFSSLENTRWLEYIRVFLKQAVELVYVMDSKRLSVVIQEEEGRDLSCLVASLVQLMLDPYFRTIVGFQSLIQKEWVMAGYQFLDRCNHLRKPEKECPLFVLFLDCVWQLLEQYPAAFQFTETYLTVLHDSTCISLFGTFLFNSPHQRVQQSTEFAIGKNIQLGDEKGLKFPPVWNWSLQFSLKDRALFNNPLYIGKSVPSIQNGLTKSFKRTKKNYSSTLRGMPPALKNGIITQPALMPRRNSLILRLRPELVHQAPEIQNNGLQLYLKNFFSKPVDLHGVILPRLNGPHVKLWKLLYLRWIPETQISHGGFITAFHKISLLADEIEMLQTSLRQYRSFPLSQATSPDGDQSRMFFRADDLQSSCESVDFLSSSFPFSPVGNLCRRSILGTPLSKFLNGAKIWLSTETLATED
;
A
#
# COMPACT_ATOMS: atom_id res chain seq x y z
N MET A 1 -43.33 12.22 72.52
CA MET A 1 -43.12 10.77 72.30
C MET A 1 -41.88 10.60 71.45
N PHE A 2 -40.73 10.37 72.09
CA PHE A 2 -39.42 10.16 71.45
C PHE A 2 -38.89 8.77 71.83
N SER A 3 -38.41 8.03 70.85
CA SER A 3 -37.92 6.64 70.91
C SER A 3 -37.07 6.47 69.64
N ILE A 4 -35.83 5.95 69.55
CA ILE A 4 -34.89 5.23 70.41
C ILE A 4 -33.47 5.56 69.87
N LYS A 5 -32.49 5.81 70.75
CA LYS A 5 -31.06 5.76 70.42
C LYS A 5 -30.52 4.36 70.72
N GLN A 6 -29.76 3.76 69.80
CA GLN A 6 -28.91 2.59 70.10
C GLN A 6 -27.44 3.01 70.36
N PRO A 7 -26.71 2.28 71.23
CA PRO A 7 -25.42 2.70 71.78
C PRO A 7 -24.24 2.44 70.83
N LYS A 8 -23.21 3.28 70.95
CA LYS A 8 -21.91 3.09 70.28
C LYS A 8 -21.11 1.97 70.96
N PRO A 9 -20.51 1.02 70.21
CA PRO A 9 -19.49 0.15 70.78
C PRO A 9 -18.14 0.87 70.82
N THR A 10 -17.63 1.04 72.04
CA THR A 10 -16.24 1.38 72.38
C THR A 10 -15.40 0.12 72.46
N PHE A 11 -14.76 -0.28 71.36
CA PHE A 11 -13.55 -1.10 71.40
C PHE A 11 -12.76 -0.96 70.09
N ARG A 12 -11.50 -0.52 70.17
CA ARG A 12 -10.53 -0.57 69.07
C ARG A 12 -9.61 -1.77 69.32
N SER A 13 -9.70 -2.79 68.46
CA SER A 13 -8.67 -3.83 68.41
C SER A 13 -7.42 -3.28 67.70
N TYR A 14 -6.26 -3.40 68.35
CA TYR A 14 -4.93 -3.03 67.82
C TYR A 14 -4.15 -4.25 67.31
N LEU A 15 -4.84 -5.27 66.80
CA LEU A 15 -4.19 -6.46 66.24
C LEU A 15 -4.60 -6.63 64.77
N LEU A 16 -3.60 -6.53 63.89
CA LEU A 16 -3.69 -6.89 62.48
C LEU A 16 -4.06 -8.39 62.36
N PRO A 17 -4.90 -8.79 61.39
CA PRO A 17 -5.16 -10.20 61.12
C PRO A 17 -3.86 -10.94 60.79
N PRO A 18 -3.70 -12.22 61.18
CA PRO A 18 -2.49 -12.98 60.91
C PRO A 18 -2.25 -13.12 59.40
N GLN A 19 -1.01 -12.86 59.03
CA GLN A 19 -0.47 -12.97 57.68
C GLN A 19 -0.55 -14.42 57.22
N HIS A 20 -1.42 -14.71 56.25
CA HIS A 20 -1.15 -15.82 55.32
C HIS A 20 -0.13 -15.30 54.32
N GLU A 21 1.15 -15.64 54.53
CA GLU A 21 2.18 -15.53 53.50
C GLU A 21 1.90 -16.54 52.39
N ASP A 22 1.01 -16.20 51.46
CA ASP A 22 1.13 -16.73 50.09
C ASP A 22 2.22 -15.93 49.38
N LYS A 23 3.48 -16.32 49.67
CA LYS A 23 4.65 -15.91 48.92
C LYS A 23 4.60 -16.56 47.54
N LEU A 24 3.90 -15.92 46.61
CA LEU A 24 4.13 -16.02 45.16
C LEU A 24 3.68 -14.72 44.47
N SER A 25 4.04 -13.56 45.02
CA SER A 25 4.23 -12.38 44.17
C SER A 25 5.63 -12.47 43.56
N PRO A 26 5.78 -12.66 42.24
CA PRO A 26 7.06 -12.40 41.64
C PRO A 26 7.30 -10.91 41.85
N GLU A 27 8.29 -10.54 42.67
CA GLU A 27 8.88 -9.21 42.59
C GLU A 27 9.25 -9.00 41.12
N MET A 28 8.41 -8.27 40.39
CA MET A 28 8.71 -7.83 39.03
C MET A 28 9.97 -6.99 39.16
N LYS A 29 11.13 -7.59 38.89
CA LYS A 29 12.37 -6.85 38.65
C LYS A 29 12.05 -5.90 37.50
N ILE A 30 11.75 -4.65 37.83
CA ILE A 30 11.38 -3.62 36.86
C ILE A 30 12.62 -3.41 35.98
N LYS A 31 12.71 -4.14 34.87
CA LYS A 31 13.58 -3.75 33.77
C LYS A 31 13.14 -2.34 33.41
N LYS A 32 14.07 -1.39 33.44
CA LYS A 32 13.77 0.01 33.15
C LYS A 32 13.29 0.13 31.70
N LEU A 33 11.97 0.08 31.50
CA LEU A 33 11.33 0.18 30.18
C LEU A 33 11.64 1.57 29.61
N LYS A 34 12.45 1.61 28.56
CA LYS A 34 12.85 2.86 27.88
C LYS A 34 12.56 2.76 26.38
N PRO A 35 12.01 3.82 25.77
CA PRO A 35 11.82 3.86 24.33
C PRO A 35 13.18 3.89 23.62
N VAL A 36 13.23 3.27 22.44
CA VAL A 36 14.33 3.47 21.50
C VAL A 36 14.06 4.77 20.74
N LEU A 37 14.91 5.76 21.01
CA LEU A 37 14.80 7.10 20.44
C LEU A 37 15.70 7.26 19.22
N LEU A 38 15.17 7.88 18.17
CA LEU A 38 15.93 8.31 17.00
C LEU A 38 16.72 9.59 17.29
N ARG A 39 17.57 9.98 16.35
CA ARG A 39 18.34 11.22 16.43
C ARG A 39 17.40 12.42 16.46
N GLY A 40 17.53 13.28 17.46
CA GLY A 40 16.64 14.42 17.67
C GLY A 40 15.28 14.06 18.27
N GLU A 41 15.02 12.79 18.54
CA GLU A 41 13.78 12.36 19.19
C GLU A 41 13.89 12.57 20.70
N ILE A 42 12.86 13.19 21.28
CA ILE A 42 12.79 13.48 22.72
C ILE A 42 11.51 12.93 23.32
N VAL A 43 11.59 12.46 24.56
CA VAL A 43 10.41 12.09 25.35
C VAL A 43 9.72 13.36 25.83
N VAL A 44 8.47 13.52 25.42
CA VAL A 44 7.61 14.64 25.84
C VAL A 44 6.89 14.31 27.14
N ASN A 45 6.34 13.09 27.22
CA ASN A 45 5.61 12.63 28.39
C ASN A 45 5.56 11.10 28.46
N GLU A 46 5.37 10.56 29.66
CA GLU A 46 5.32 9.12 29.88
C GLU A 46 4.44 8.74 31.07
N VAL A 47 3.91 7.51 31.02
CA VAL A 47 3.12 6.92 32.09
C VAL A 47 3.41 5.42 32.17
N ASN A 48 3.65 4.94 33.39
CA ASN A 48 3.95 3.53 33.69
C ASN A 48 2.67 2.80 34.14
N PHE A 49 2.74 1.47 34.22
CA PHE A 49 1.63 0.62 34.65
C PHE A 49 0.38 0.82 33.79
N VAL A 50 0.59 0.86 32.47
CA VAL A 50 -0.46 0.99 31.47
C VAL A 50 -0.79 -0.39 30.94
N ARG A 51 -2.07 -0.71 30.89
CA ARG A 51 -2.56 -1.93 30.25
C ARG A 51 -2.95 -1.62 28.81
N LYS A 52 -2.25 -2.19 27.83
CA LYS A 52 -2.70 -2.21 26.44
C LYS A 52 -3.66 -3.38 26.27
N CYS A 53 -4.91 -3.08 25.95
CA CYS A 53 -5.91 -4.11 25.71
C CYS A 53 -5.61 -4.80 24.37
N ILE A 54 -5.66 -6.15 24.32
CA ILE A 54 -5.43 -6.92 23.09
C ILE A 54 -6.68 -7.73 22.73
N ALA A 55 -7.28 -8.43 23.69
CA ALA A 55 -8.51 -9.20 23.54
C ALA A 55 -9.63 -8.60 24.40
N SER A 56 -10.88 -8.78 23.99
CA SER A 56 -12.02 -8.12 24.63
C SER A 56 -12.72 -8.88 25.72
N ASP A 57 -12.68 -10.20 25.66
CA ASP A 57 -13.46 -11.09 26.50
C ASP A 57 -12.67 -11.54 27.74
N THR A 58 -11.34 -11.55 27.63
CA THR A 58 -10.44 -11.96 28.69
C THR A 58 -9.24 -11.01 28.79
N SER A 59 -9.00 -10.44 29.99
CA SER A 59 -7.78 -9.66 30.29
C SER A 59 -6.51 -10.52 30.32
N LEU A 60 -6.62 -11.81 29.97
CA LEU A 60 -5.56 -12.81 30.03
C LEU A 60 -4.43 -12.52 29.04
N TYR A 61 -4.73 -11.81 27.93
CA TYR A 61 -3.76 -11.49 26.87
C TYR A 61 -3.39 -10.00 26.82
N ASP A 62 -3.86 -9.21 27.78
CA ASP A 62 -3.53 -7.79 27.85
C ASP A 62 -2.06 -7.60 28.20
N LEU A 63 -1.43 -6.59 27.60
CA LEU A 63 -0.03 -6.29 27.81
C LEU A 63 0.13 -5.19 28.83
N TRP A 64 0.97 -5.42 29.83
CA TRP A 64 1.35 -4.39 30.79
C TRP A 64 2.67 -3.74 30.37
N GLY A 65 2.75 -2.43 30.55
CA GLY A 65 3.92 -1.71 30.11
C GLY A 65 3.90 -0.22 30.39
N LYS A 66 4.72 0.48 29.62
CA LYS A 66 4.92 1.91 29.68
C LYS A 66 4.46 2.56 28.38
N LEU A 67 3.63 3.59 28.48
CA LEU A 67 3.22 4.40 27.35
C LEU A 67 4.00 5.72 27.34
N THR A 68 4.62 6.03 26.20
CA THR A 68 5.46 7.20 26.02
C THR A 68 5.00 8.01 24.81
N CYS A 69 4.87 9.32 24.96
CA CYS A 69 4.72 10.27 23.87
C CYS A 69 6.07 10.93 23.61
N THR A 70 6.57 10.84 22.38
CA THR A 70 7.74 11.60 21.92
C THR A 70 7.30 12.73 21.00
N ASN A 71 8.25 13.46 20.41
CA ASN A 71 7.98 14.41 19.33
C ASN A 71 7.83 13.72 17.95
N PHE A 72 7.92 12.39 17.86
CA PHE A 72 7.83 11.62 16.62
C PHE A 72 6.70 10.58 16.66
N LYS A 73 6.55 9.87 17.77
CA LYS A 73 5.69 8.69 17.90
C LYS A 73 5.05 8.56 19.27
N LEU A 74 3.96 7.82 19.31
CA LEU A 74 3.52 7.10 20.49
C LEU A 74 4.30 5.78 20.56
N SER A 75 4.87 5.47 21.72
CA SER A 75 5.59 4.22 21.95
C SER A 75 5.02 3.49 23.17
N PHE A 76 4.66 2.22 22.99
CA PHE A 76 4.26 1.34 24.08
C PHE A 76 5.30 0.24 24.24
N ILE A 77 5.90 0.16 25.43
CA ILE A 77 7.01 -0.75 25.73
C ILE A 77 6.53 -1.73 26.78
N THR A 78 6.70 -3.01 26.53
CA THR A 78 6.33 -4.12 27.43
C THR A 78 7.50 -5.08 27.58
N ASP A 79 7.61 -5.72 28.74
CA ASP A 79 8.54 -6.83 29.00
C ASP A 79 7.87 -8.20 28.94
N THR A 80 6.54 -8.22 28.77
CA THR A 80 5.76 -9.46 28.72
C THR A 80 5.87 -10.04 27.31
N PRO A 81 6.49 -11.23 27.13
CA PRO A 81 6.54 -11.86 25.82
C PRO A 81 5.12 -12.24 25.40
N MET A 82 4.70 -11.83 24.21
CA MET A 82 3.45 -12.32 23.64
C MET A 82 3.59 -13.82 23.35
N PRO A 83 2.77 -14.70 23.97
CA PRO A 83 2.91 -16.15 23.79
C PRO A 83 2.66 -16.62 22.35
N PHE A 84 1.99 -15.83 21.52
CA PHE A 84 1.55 -16.23 20.16
C PHE A 84 1.96 -15.25 19.04
N GLN A 85 2.81 -14.25 19.31
CA GLN A 85 3.12 -13.19 18.35
C GLN A 85 4.65 -13.00 18.23
N LYS A 86 5.26 -13.55 17.18
CA LYS A 86 6.58 -13.12 16.71
C LYS A 86 6.39 -12.29 15.45
N PHE A 87 6.67 -10.99 15.52
CA PHE A 87 6.73 -10.17 14.31
C PHE A 87 7.92 -10.65 13.48
N HIS A 88 7.66 -11.21 12.31
CA HIS A 88 8.71 -11.75 11.45
C HIS A 88 9.47 -10.67 10.66
N TYR A 89 9.06 -9.40 10.80
CA TYR A 89 9.76 -8.23 10.25
C TYR A 89 9.91 -7.16 11.33
N LYS A 90 11.00 -6.38 11.26
CA LYS A 90 11.30 -5.33 12.23
C LYS A 90 11.59 -4.01 11.51
N ASN A 91 10.81 -2.98 11.83
CA ASN A 91 11.12 -1.62 11.39
C ASN A 91 12.23 -1.03 12.29
N HIS A 92 13.25 -0.40 11.71
CA HIS A 92 14.34 0.23 12.44
C HIS A 92 13.94 1.57 13.09
N LEU A 93 12.90 2.23 12.58
CA LEU A 93 12.40 3.53 13.06
C LEU A 93 11.31 3.37 14.15
N LEU A 94 10.50 2.31 14.04
CA LEU A 94 9.32 2.07 14.87
C LEU A 94 9.40 0.70 15.53
N GLY A 95 9.21 0.66 16.85
CA GLY A 95 8.99 -0.57 17.60
C GLY A 95 7.65 -1.22 17.26
N GLU A 96 7.45 -2.45 17.73
CA GLU A 96 6.29 -3.31 17.39
C GLU A 96 4.93 -2.69 17.75
N HIS A 97 4.90 -1.83 18.77
CA HIS A 97 3.69 -1.15 19.22
C HIS A 97 3.76 0.36 19.04
N ASP A 98 4.75 0.85 18.29
CA ASP A 98 4.90 2.26 18.02
C ASP A 98 3.94 2.73 16.93
N VAL A 99 3.46 3.97 17.07
CA VAL A 99 2.62 4.65 16.08
C VAL A 99 3.21 6.03 15.82
N PRO A 100 3.58 6.36 14.57
CA PRO A 100 3.96 7.74 14.22
C PRO A 100 2.83 8.71 14.58
N LEU A 101 3.15 9.87 15.14
CA LEU A 101 2.14 10.84 15.55
C LEU A 101 1.28 11.34 14.39
N THR A 102 1.84 11.40 13.18
CA THR A 102 1.14 11.73 11.92
C THR A 102 0.17 10.64 11.46
N CYS A 103 0.32 9.40 11.95
CA CYS A 103 -0.58 8.27 11.69
C CYS A 103 -1.82 8.30 12.60
N ILE A 104 -1.73 8.89 13.79
CA ILE A 104 -2.89 9.07 14.67
C ILE A 104 -3.94 9.89 13.91
N GLU A 105 -5.19 9.51 13.92
CA GLU A 105 -6.29 10.25 13.29
C GLU A 105 -7.15 10.90 14.36
N GLN A 106 -7.56 10.12 15.36
CA GLN A 106 -8.45 10.54 16.41
C GLN A 106 -8.02 9.96 17.76
N ILE A 107 -8.09 10.80 18.80
CA ILE A 107 -7.81 10.43 20.18
C ILE A 107 -9.10 10.56 20.99
N VAL A 108 -9.54 9.48 21.62
CA VAL A 108 -10.71 9.46 22.50
C VAL A 108 -10.26 9.08 23.90
N VAL A 109 -10.67 9.89 24.88
CA VAL A 109 -10.45 9.58 26.29
C VAL A 109 -11.77 9.29 26.97
N VAL A 110 -11.77 8.25 27.79
CA VAL A 110 -12.94 7.77 28.49
C VAL A 110 -12.66 7.79 30.00
N ASN A 111 -13.70 8.06 30.77
CA ASN A 111 -13.74 7.88 32.20
C ASN A 111 -14.98 7.05 32.51
N ASP A 112 -14.74 5.77 32.81
CA ASP A 112 -15.78 4.78 33.05
C ASP A 112 -16.57 5.10 34.32
N THR A 113 -15.88 5.57 35.37
CA THR A 113 -16.52 5.90 36.67
C THR A 113 -17.52 7.04 36.59
N LYS A 114 -17.30 8.00 35.68
CA LYS A 114 -18.19 9.13 35.42
C LYS A 114 -19.05 8.94 34.18
N ARG A 115 -18.91 7.82 33.46
CA ARG A 115 -19.52 7.55 32.14
C ARG A 115 -19.34 8.72 31.16
N LYS A 116 -18.13 9.28 31.11
CA LYS A 116 -17.80 10.41 30.22
C LYS A 116 -16.80 9.95 29.16
N GLN A 117 -17.09 10.28 27.91
CA GLN A 117 -16.15 10.14 26.79
C GLN A 117 -15.94 11.48 26.12
N LYS A 118 -14.72 11.73 25.62
CA LYS A 118 -14.40 12.97 24.92
C LYS A 118 -13.35 12.73 23.83
N ILE A 119 -13.60 13.26 22.65
CA ILE A 119 -12.59 13.36 21.59
C ILE A 119 -11.64 14.51 21.97
N LEU A 120 -10.35 14.19 22.13
CA LEU A 120 -9.31 15.18 22.37
C LEU A 120 -8.89 15.83 21.06
N SER A 121 -8.79 17.16 21.08
CA SER A 121 -8.24 17.96 19.99
C SER A 121 -7.29 19.00 20.59
N PHE A 122 -6.50 19.63 19.72
CA PHE A 122 -5.60 20.72 20.05
C PHE A 122 -6.32 21.76 20.95
N ASN A 123 -5.65 22.17 22.03
CA ASN A 123 -6.10 23.17 23.03
C ASN A 123 -7.32 22.84 23.91
N LYS A 124 -7.90 21.63 23.86
CA LYS A 124 -9.00 21.27 24.78
C LYS A 124 -8.50 20.85 26.15
N LYS A 125 -8.91 21.59 27.20
CA LYS A 125 -8.73 21.15 28.59
C LYS A 125 -9.50 19.84 28.84
N LEU A 126 -8.84 18.90 29.51
CA LEU A 126 -9.45 17.66 29.99
C LEU A 126 -9.93 17.85 31.44
N LYS A 127 -11.25 17.83 31.66
CA LYS A 127 -11.90 18.14 32.95
C LYS A 127 -12.05 16.93 33.89
N PHE A 128 -11.59 15.75 33.47
CA PHE A 128 -11.65 14.52 34.24
C PHE A 128 -10.34 13.74 34.11
N ASN A 129 -10.13 12.74 34.97
CA ASN A 129 -8.97 11.86 34.87
C ASN A 129 -9.34 10.68 33.96
N PRO A 130 -8.59 10.41 32.89
CA PRO A 130 -8.93 9.33 31.98
C PRO A 130 -8.70 7.97 32.66
N THR A 131 -9.63 7.03 32.48
CA THR A 131 -9.46 5.61 32.82
C THR A 131 -9.05 4.81 31.60
N GLU A 132 -9.41 5.28 30.41
CA GLU A 132 -9.09 4.64 29.13
C GLU A 132 -8.75 5.69 28.06
N LEU A 133 -7.83 5.32 27.18
CA LEU A 133 -7.40 6.05 25.99
C LEU A 133 -7.58 5.14 24.77
N ILE A 134 -8.31 5.63 23.76
CA ILE A 134 -8.56 4.95 22.50
C ILE A 134 -7.97 5.80 21.38
N ILE A 135 -7.16 5.19 20.52
CA ILE A 135 -6.46 5.86 19.42
C ILE A 135 -6.86 5.18 18.12
N TYR A 136 -7.50 5.96 17.24
CA TYR A 136 -7.79 5.56 15.87
C TYR A 136 -6.67 6.06 14.97
N CYS A 137 -6.16 5.19 14.11
CA CYS A 137 -5.05 5.50 13.22
C CYS A 137 -5.53 5.54 11.75
N LYS A 138 -4.81 6.31 10.93
CA LYS A 138 -5.01 6.39 9.47
C LYS A 138 -4.86 5.03 8.79
N ASP A 139 -4.01 4.18 9.37
CA ASP A 139 -3.68 2.86 8.88
C ASP A 139 -4.58 1.74 9.43
N PHE A 140 -5.80 2.06 9.89
CA PHE A 140 -6.82 1.15 10.41
C PHE A 140 -6.52 0.52 11.79
N ARG A 141 -5.42 0.87 12.48
CA ARG A 141 -5.22 0.43 13.88
C ARG A 141 -6.18 1.11 14.85
N ILE A 142 -6.64 0.36 15.85
CA ILE A 142 -7.37 0.89 17.02
C ILE A 142 -6.69 0.43 18.30
N LEU A 143 -5.90 1.31 18.90
CA LEU A 143 -5.19 1.00 20.14
C LEU A 143 -6.01 1.44 21.34
N ARG A 144 -6.13 0.55 22.32
CA ARG A 144 -6.82 0.81 23.59
C ARG A 144 -5.87 0.64 24.75
N PHE A 145 -5.77 1.66 25.57
CA PHE A 145 -4.93 1.70 26.76
C PHE A 145 -5.79 2.00 27.97
N ARG A 146 -5.61 1.24 29.05
CA ARG A 146 -6.24 1.48 30.35
C ARG A 146 -5.22 1.90 31.39
N PHE A 147 -5.68 2.77 32.27
CA PHE A 147 -4.89 3.46 33.29
C PHE A 147 -5.27 3.01 34.70
N ASP A 148 -5.76 1.77 34.84
CA ASP A 148 -6.31 1.22 36.08
C ASP A 148 -5.33 1.34 37.26
N GLU A 149 -4.03 1.12 36.99
CA GLU A 149 -2.93 1.20 37.97
C GLU A 149 -2.00 2.40 37.75
N SER A 150 -2.31 3.24 36.76
CA SER A 150 -1.51 4.42 36.44
C SER A 150 -1.90 5.61 37.32
N GLY A 151 -0.93 6.48 37.63
CA GLY A 151 -1.22 7.76 38.28
C GLY A 151 -2.19 8.60 37.42
N PRO A 152 -3.31 9.11 37.98
CA PRO A 152 -4.35 9.80 37.21
C PRO A 152 -3.83 11.10 36.57
N GLU A 153 -2.88 11.78 37.23
CA GLU A 153 -2.24 12.98 36.69
C GLU A 153 -1.31 12.66 35.52
N SER A 154 -0.50 11.61 35.62
CA SER A 154 0.39 11.17 34.53
C SER A 154 -0.40 10.71 33.31
N ALA A 155 -1.46 9.92 33.51
CA ALA A 155 -2.35 9.49 32.43
C ALA A 155 -2.97 10.70 31.71
N LYS A 156 -3.46 11.68 32.47
CA LYS A 156 -3.99 12.94 31.92
C LYS A 156 -2.94 13.72 31.14
N LYS A 157 -1.71 13.84 31.67
CA LYS A 157 -0.59 14.55 31.02
C LYS A 157 -0.19 13.90 29.69
N VAL A 158 -0.07 12.57 29.64
CA VAL A 158 0.25 11.84 28.39
C VAL A 158 -0.85 11.99 27.35
N CYS A 159 -2.14 11.86 27.73
CA CYS A 159 -3.24 12.07 26.79
C CYS A 159 -3.25 13.48 26.18
N LEU A 160 -2.96 14.51 26.99
CA LEU A 160 -2.86 15.90 26.51
C LEU A 160 -1.62 16.11 25.62
N ALA A 161 -0.48 15.49 25.96
CA ALA A 161 0.73 15.55 25.14
C ALA A 161 0.50 14.92 23.76
N LEU A 162 -0.11 13.74 23.71
CA LEU A 162 -0.46 13.07 22.44
C LEU A 162 -1.39 13.94 21.59
N ALA A 163 -2.41 14.55 22.19
CA ALA A 163 -3.33 15.44 21.48
C ALA A 163 -2.63 16.69 20.92
N HIS A 164 -1.63 17.22 21.63
CA HIS A 164 -0.85 18.37 21.17
C HIS A 164 0.11 17.99 20.03
N TYR A 165 0.95 16.98 20.24
CA TYR A 165 2.04 16.64 19.31
C TYR A 165 1.57 15.88 18.07
N SER A 166 0.42 15.19 18.11
CA SER A 166 -0.19 14.61 16.91
C SER A 166 -0.85 15.64 15.99
N GLN A 167 -0.97 16.90 16.43
CA GLN A 167 -1.65 17.96 15.69
C GLN A 167 -0.75 19.19 15.52
N PRO A 168 0.38 19.07 14.82
CA PRO A 168 1.32 20.17 14.62
C PRO A 168 0.67 21.30 13.83
N THR A 169 0.86 22.54 14.29
CA THR A 169 0.31 23.74 13.64
C THR A 169 1.16 24.23 12.47
N ASP A 170 2.42 23.81 12.42
CA ASP A 170 3.41 24.22 11.43
C ASP A 170 4.17 23.00 10.88
N LEU A 171 4.58 23.07 9.61
CA LEU A 171 5.32 22.02 8.92
C LEU A 171 6.67 21.72 9.59
N GLN A 172 7.37 22.75 10.07
CA GLN A 172 8.69 22.63 10.68
C GLN A 172 8.66 21.94 12.05
N LEU A 173 7.48 21.77 12.64
CA LEU A 173 7.28 20.99 13.87
C LEU A 173 7.24 19.47 13.60
N LEU A 174 7.16 19.04 12.34
CA LEU A 174 7.26 17.63 11.99
C LEU A 174 8.68 17.11 12.25
N PHE A 175 8.75 15.88 12.76
CA PHE A 175 9.99 15.27 13.24
C PHE A 175 11.15 15.28 12.22
N ALA A 176 10.84 15.18 10.93
CA ALA A 176 11.82 15.20 9.85
C ALA A 176 12.82 16.36 9.95
N PHE A 177 12.38 17.56 10.33
CA PHE A 177 13.25 18.74 10.43
C PHE A 177 14.28 18.58 11.54
N GLU A 178 13.86 18.18 12.74
CA GLU A 178 14.76 17.95 13.86
C GLU A 178 15.71 16.77 13.59
N TYR A 179 15.21 15.71 12.96
CA TYR A 179 16.02 14.56 12.55
C TYR A 179 17.16 14.99 11.62
N VAL A 180 16.84 15.73 10.54
CA VAL A 180 17.84 16.19 9.57
C VAL A 180 18.78 17.23 10.17
N ALA A 181 18.29 18.17 10.98
CA ALA A 181 19.11 19.17 11.65
C ALA A 181 20.26 18.54 12.46
N LYS A 182 19.96 17.46 13.18
CA LYS A 182 20.98 16.74 13.96
C LYS A 182 22.02 16.04 13.08
N LEU A 183 21.70 15.68 11.84
CA LEU A 183 22.67 15.13 10.90
C LEU A 183 23.68 16.20 10.45
N TYR A 184 23.23 17.42 10.14
CA TYR A 184 24.11 18.51 9.72
C TYR A 184 25.05 18.98 10.85
N HIS A 185 24.53 19.13 12.08
CA HIS A 185 25.38 19.50 13.22
C HIS A 185 26.50 18.49 13.49
N GLN A 186 26.26 17.19 13.23
CA GLN A 186 27.28 16.14 13.44
C GLN A 186 28.22 15.98 12.24
N GLN A 187 27.82 16.39 11.03
CA GLN A 187 28.73 16.44 9.88
C GLN A 187 29.82 17.50 10.07
N GLY A 188 29.54 18.59 10.80
CA GLY A 188 30.54 19.58 11.19
C GLY A 188 31.71 19.01 12.02
N ASP A 189 31.51 17.89 12.71
CA ASP A 189 32.56 17.21 13.51
C ASP A 189 33.34 16.15 12.70
N ARG A 190 32.94 15.85 11.46
CA ARG A 190 33.62 14.86 10.61
C ARG A 190 34.49 15.56 9.57
N ILE A 191 35.73 15.86 9.95
CA ILE A 191 36.83 16.09 9.01
C ILE A 191 37.19 14.74 8.39
N ASN A 192 36.40 14.30 7.40
CA ASN A 192 36.75 13.35 6.33
C ASN A 192 35.46 13.01 5.58
N GLY A 193 35.37 13.48 4.34
CA GLY A 193 34.20 13.41 3.45
C GLY A 193 33.76 11.99 3.08
N ILE A 194 33.16 11.28 4.03
CA ILE A 194 32.43 10.04 3.79
C ILE A 194 30.94 10.35 3.96
N ASP A 195 30.21 10.29 2.84
CA ASP A 195 28.75 10.40 2.80
C ASP A 195 28.11 9.50 3.87
N PRO A 196 27.20 10.01 4.72
CA PRO A 196 26.50 9.20 5.72
C PRO A 196 25.52 8.18 5.11
N GLY A 197 25.34 8.19 3.79
CA GLY A 197 24.52 7.24 3.06
C GLY A 197 25.29 5.95 2.78
N GLY A 198 25.18 4.99 3.70
CA GLY A 198 25.76 3.65 3.56
C GLY A 198 25.57 3.06 2.16
N GLY A 199 26.63 2.39 1.68
CA GLY A 199 26.74 1.83 0.35
C GLY A 199 25.64 0.82 0.04
N ASP A 200 24.61 1.27 -0.65
CA ASP A 200 23.75 0.41 -1.46
C ASP A 200 24.29 0.50 -2.90
N THR A 201 25.00 -0.53 -3.35
CA THR A 201 25.60 -0.65 -4.68
C THR A 201 24.58 -1.01 -5.78
N GLY A 202 23.28 -0.89 -5.48
CA GLY A 202 22.18 -1.13 -6.41
C GLY A 202 21.88 0.09 -7.32
N PRO A 203 21.08 -0.12 -8.39
CA PRO A 203 20.61 0.98 -9.22
C PRO A 203 19.81 1.99 -8.38
N LYS A 204 20.33 3.22 -8.28
CA LYS A 204 19.73 4.31 -7.52
C LYS A 204 18.47 4.84 -8.22
N THR A 205 17.41 5.04 -7.44
CA THR A 205 16.15 5.63 -7.91
C THR A 205 16.36 7.08 -8.38
N PRO A 206 15.96 7.42 -9.61
CA PRO A 206 16.03 8.80 -10.10
C PRO A 206 15.13 9.72 -9.26
N LEU A 207 15.68 10.84 -8.78
CA LEU A 207 14.94 11.81 -7.95
C LEU A 207 14.24 12.90 -8.78
N PHE A 208 14.61 13.05 -10.05
CA PHE A 208 14.07 14.06 -10.99
C PHE A 208 14.28 15.51 -10.55
N GLU A 209 15.36 15.75 -9.80
CA GLU A 209 15.72 17.08 -9.29
C GLU A 209 16.68 17.81 -10.22
N THR A 210 17.37 17.08 -11.10
CA THR A 210 18.40 17.63 -12.00
C THR A 210 17.98 17.54 -13.46
N PHE A 211 18.51 18.42 -14.30
CA PHE A 211 18.35 18.34 -15.76
C PHE A 211 18.67 16.94 -16.31
N SER A 212 19.76 16.34 -15.80
CA SER A 212 20.24 15.03 -16.26
C SER A 212 19.28 13.88 -15.94
N ASP A 213 18.48 13.98 -14.87
CA ASP A 213 17.46 12.96 -14.57
C ASP A 213 16.38 12.92 -15.66
N TRP A 214 15.90 14.10 -16.06
CA TRP A 214 14.88 14.24 -17.10
C TRP A 214 15.41 13.83 -18.47
N ASP A 215 16.64 14.20 -18.81
CA ASP A 215 17.29 13.80 -20.07
C ASP A 215 17.46 12.26 -20.18
N ARG A 216 17.83 11.60 -19.07
CA ARG A 216 17.88 10.12 -19.03
C ARG A 216 16.52 9.48 -19.30
N GLU A 217 15.44 10.05 -18.76
CA GLU A 217 14.08 9.53 -18.97
C GLU A 217 13.58 9.75 -20.40
N ILE A 218 13.93 10.89 -21.03
CA ILE A 218 13.72 11.13 -22.46
C ILE A 218 14.40 10.04 -23.29
N LYS A 219 15.68 9.78 -23.01
CA LYS A 219 16.47 8.76 -23.71
C LYS A 219 15.91 7.35 -23.51
N ARG A 220 15.47 7.01 -22.30
CA ARG A 220 14.87 5.70 -21.99
C ARG A 220 13.59 5.44 -22.77
N THR A 221 12.77 6.47 -22.94
CA THR A 221 11.47 6.39 -23.63
C THR A 221 11.55 6.64 -25.15
N GLY A 222 12.72 7.04 -25.66
CA GLY A 222 12.90 7.36 -27.09
C GLY A 222 12.21 8.65 -27.52
N ALA A 223 11.98 9.59 -26.60
CA ALA A 223 11.25 10.83 -26.86
C ALA A 223 12.11 11.91 -27.54
N SER A 224 12.71 11.63 -28.71
CA SER A 224 13.71 12.50 -29.35
C SER A 224 13.22 13.90 -29.72
N GLU A 225 11.91 14.06 -29.98
CA GLU A 225 11.28 15.35 -30.33
C GLU A 225 10.84 16.16 -29.08
N TRP A 226 11.32 15.76 -27.90
CA TRP A 226 11.06 16.39 -26.62
C TRP A 226 12.39 16.84 -25.99
N ARG A 227 12.34 17.94 -25.24
CA ARG A 227 13.52 18.51 -24.58
C ARG A 227 13.26 18.83 -23.12
N VAL A 228 14.32 18.76 -22.32
CA VAL A 228 14.30 19.30 -20.96
C VAL A 228 14.26 20.83 -21.05
N CYS A 229 13.38 21.42 -20.24
CA CYS A 229 13.10 22.83 -20.14
C CYS A 229 13.56 23.33 -18.76
N SER A 230 14.39 24.36 -18.73
CA SER A 230 14.89 25.03 -17.53
C SER A 230 14.17 26.36 -17.25
N VAL A 231 13.05 26.61 -17.93
CA VAL A 231 12.33 27.88 -17.85
C VAL A 231 11.81 28.19 -16.43
N ASN A 232 11.65 27.16 -15.60
CA ASN A 232 11.21 27.25 -14.21
C ASN A 232 12.35 27.03 -13.20
N GLU A 233 13.62 27.12 -13.62
CA GLU A 233 14.76 27.12 -12.70
C GLU A 233 14.61 28.23 -11.65
N GLY A 234 14.91 27.92 -10.38
CA GLY A 234 14.62 28.80 -9.26
C GLY A 234 13.13 28.99 -8.95
N TYR A 235 12.25 28.19 -9.55
CA TYR A 235 10.79 28.28 -9.44
C TYR A 235 10.20 29.63 -9.88
N MET A 236 10.88 30.28 -10.84
CA MET A 236 10.55 31.64 -11.29
C MET A 236 9.18 31.77 -11.98
N ILE A 237 8.65 30.66 -12.52
CA ILE A 237 7.36 30.66 -13.22
C ILE A 237 6.27 30.05 -12.36
N SER A 238 6.47 28.83 -11.86
CA SER A 238 5.50 28.11 -11.04
C SER A 238 6.16 27.46 -9.83
N LYS A 239 5.63 27.77 -8.65
CA LYS A 239 6.00 27.13 -7.37
C LYS A 239 5.43 25.72 -7.22
N SER A 240 4.63 25.25 -8.18
CA SER A 240 4.01 23.92 -8.14
C SER A 240 4.64 22.94 -9.14
N LEU A 241 5.41 23.44 -10.11
CA LEU A 241 6.19 22.62 -11.04
C LEU A 241 7.62 22.40 -10.52
N PRO A 242 8.31 21.36 -10.99
CA PRO A 242 9.74 21.20 -10.73
C PRO A 242 10.56 22.28 -11.46
N GLU A 243 11.82 22.47 -11.06
CA GLU A 243 12.74 23.41 -11.72
C GLU A 243 13.00 23.03 -13.19
N TYR A 244 13.13 21.73 -13.43
CA TYR A 244 13.31 21.13 -14.75
C TYR A 244 12.13 20.21 -15.06
N PHE A 245 11.62 20.29 -16.28
CA PHE A 245 10.56 19.43 -16.80
C PHE A 245 10.68 19.31 -18.32
N VAL A 246 9.86 18.47 -18.95
CA VAL A 246 10.00 18.15 -20.38
C VAL A 246 8.83 18.71 -21.19
N VAL A 247 9.16 19.28 -22.36
CA VAL A 247 8.22 19.92 -23.30
C VAL A 247 8.57 19.54 -24.74
N PRO A 248 7.66 19.70 -25.73
CA PRO A 248 8.00 19.51 -27.13
C PRO A 248 9.14 20.43 -27.58
N SER A 249 10.11 19.91 -28.32
CA SER A 249 11.27 20.68 -28.79
C SER A 249 10.88 21.88 -29.66
N SER A 250 9.74 21.81 -30.34
CA SER A 250 9.21 22.88 -31.18
C SER A 250 8.52 24.04 -30.42
N LEU A 251 8.31 23.92 -29.10
CA LEU A 251 7.82 25.02 -28.27
C LEU A 251 9.00 25.83 -27.73
N ALA A 252 9.03 27.14 -27.98
CA ALA A 252 10.08 28.03 -27.49
C ALA A 252 9.87 28.41 -26.02
N ASP A 253 10.94 28.67 -25.27
CA ASP A 253 10.84 29.11 -23.87
C ASP A 253 10.14 30.46 -23.72
N THR A 254 10.22 31.35 -24.72
CA THR A 254 9.49 32.62 -24.75
C THR A 254 7.98 32.41 -24.77
N ASP A 255 7.51 31.45 -25.58
CA ASP A 255 6.10 31.08 -25.66
C ASP A 255 5.63 30.50 -24.32
N LEU A 256 6.42 29.61 -23.73
CA LEU A 256 6.12 29.00 -22.43
C LEU A 256 6.02 30.06 -21.32
N LYS A 257 6.96 31.01 -21.27
CA LYS A 257 6.91 32.16 -20.33
C LYS A 257 5.64 32.98 -20.53
N GLN A 258 5.32 33.32 -21.78
CA GLN A 258 4.15 34.13 -22.11
C GLN A 258 2.85 33.43 -21.73
N TYR A 259 2.66 32.17 -22.13
CA TYR A 259 1.40 31.45 -21.91
C TYR A 259 1.23 30.95 -20.48
N SER A 260 2.31 30.85 -19.69
CA SER A 260 2.25 30.38 -18.30
C SER A 260 1.19 31.10 -17.46
N TYR A 261 0.98 32.40 -17.66
CA TYR A 261 0.01 33.21 -16.94
C TYR A 261 -1.45 32.78 -17.17
N SER A 262 -1.72 32.16 -18.31
CA SER A 262 -3.05 31.70 -18.69
C SER A 262 -3.40 30.35 -18.04
N PHE A 263 -2.46 29.65 -17.43
CA PHE A 263 -2.68 28.35 -16.79
C PHE A 263 -2.99 28.46 -15.29
N PHE A 264 -3.87 27.60 -14.78
CA PHE A 264 -4.00 27.39 -13.33
C PHE A 264 -2.67 26.95 -12.71
N GLY A 265 -2.31 27.58 -11.58
CA GLY A 265 -1.01 27.40 -10.94
C GLY A 265 0.20 27.70 -11.84
N ARG A 266 0.02 28.34 -13.01
CA ARG A 266 1.03 28.48 -14.07
C ARG A 266 1.63 27.14 -14.50
N ARG A 267 0.79 26.09 -14.56
CA ARG A 267 1.21 24.71 -14.85
C ARG A 267 1.04 24.42 -16.34
N MET A 268 2.03 24.86 -17.10
CA MET A 268 2.17 24.58 -18.52
C MET A 268 2.25 23.06 -18.79
N PRO A 269 2.10 22.60 -20.05
CA PRO A 269 2.21 21.19 -20.41
C PRO A 269 3.48 20.54 -19.85
N LEU A 270 3.28 19.48 -19.10
CA LEU A 270 4.30 18.61 -18.54
C LEU A 270 4.25 17.28 -19.28
N TRP A 271 5.32 16.95 -19.99
CA TRP A 271 5.48 15.62 -20.56
C TRP A 271 5.60 14.56 -19.47
N CYS A 272 4.87 13.46 -19.64
CA CYS A 272 4.89 12.30 -18.74
C CYS A 272 5.68 11.15 -19.35
N TRP A 273 5.35 10.75 -20.59
CA TRP A 273 5.89 9.53 -21.18
C TRP A 273 5.69 9.47 -22.70
N ASN A 274 6.50 8.66 -23.39
CA ASN A 274 6.37 8.36 -24.82
C ASN A 274 6.20 6.87 -25.08
N HIS A 275 5.24 6.53 -25.93
CA HIS A 275 5.08 5.20 -26.50
C HIS A 275 6.10 4.97 -27.61
N SER A 276 6.48 3.71 -27.80
CA SER A 276 7.36 3.27 -28.90
C SER A 276 6.80 3.55 -30.30
N ASN A 277 5.52 3.92 -30.41
CA ASN A 277 4.87 4.30 -31.67
C ASN A 277 4.94 5.81 -31.93
N GLY A 278 5.50 6.58 -30.98
CA GLY A 278 5.61 8.04 -31.02
C GLY A 278 4.52 8.82 -30.29
N SER A 279 3.42 8.17 -29.86
CA SER A 279 2.36 8.80 -29.07
C SER A 279 2.88 9.23 -27.70
N ALA A 280 2.62 10.47 -27.32
CA ALA A 280 3.07 11.04 -26.05
C ALA A 280 1.90 11.18 -25.07
N LEU A 281 2.18 10.99 -23.78
CA LEU A 281 1.30 11.32 -22.68
C LEU A 281 1.76 12.62 -22.05
N VAL A 282 0.85 13.59 -21.92
CA VAL A 282 1.12 14.93 -21.42
C VAL A 282 0.07 15.30 -20.38
N ARG A 283 0.48 15.93 -19.30
CA ARG A 283 -0.42 16.54 -18.31
C ARG A 283 -0.39 18.05 -18.43
N MET A 284 -1.54 18.69 -18.27
CA MET A 284 -1.66 20.14 -18.38
C MET A 284 -2.77 20.61 -17.44
N SER A 285 -2.61 21.77 -16.80
CA SER A 285 -3.74 22.36 -16.07
C SER A 285 -4.77 22.95 -17.04
N CYS A 286 -5.95 23.33 -16.56
CA CYS A 286 -6.88 24.10 -17.36
C CYS A 286 -6.31 25.49 -17.71
N ILE A 287 -6.82 26.07 -18.80
CA ILE A 287 -6.51 27.44 -19.23
C ILE A 287 -7.59 28.36 -18.67
N LYS A 288 -7.20 29.32 -17.82
CA LYS A 288 -8.06 30.32 -17.19
C LYS A 288 -8.65 31.32 -18.17
N ASP A 289 -7.83 31.74 -19.15
CA ASP A 289 -8.21 32.75 -20.13
C ASP A 289 -8.96 32.10 -21.30
N LEU A 290 -10.29 32.11 -21.20
CA LEU A 290 -11.19 31.54 -22.23
C LEU A 290 -11.07 32.24 -23.59
N LEU A 291 -10.63 33.51 -23.64
CA LEU A 291 -10.46 34.24 -24.89
C LEU A 291 -9.21 33.77 -25.64
N GLN A 292 -8.13 33.48 -24.90
CA GLN A 292 -6.88 32.97 -25.46
C GLN A 292 -6.81 31.45 -25.56
N GLN A 293 -7.75 30.73 -24.93
CA GLN A 293 -7.75 29.26 -24.83
C GLN A 293 -7.54 28.59 -26.19
N ARG A 294 -8.33 28.96 -27.21
CA ARG A 294 -8.20 28.35 -28.56
C ARG A 294 -6.80 28.54 -29.16
N LYS A 295 -6.23 29.74 -29.02
CA LYS A 295 -4.90 30.07 -29.55
C LYS A 295 -3.80 29.29 -28.83
N ILE A 296 -3.88 29.23 -27.51
CA ILE A 296 -2.90 28.52 -26.67
C ILE A 296 -3.00 27.01 -26.92
N ASP A 297 -4.21 26.46 -26.96
CA ASP A 297 -4.46 25.05 -27.28
C ASP A 297 -3.92 24.68 -28.66
N GLN A 298 -4.18 25.50 -29.69
CA GLN A 298 -3.62 25.27 -31.03
C GLN A 298 -2.10 25.27 -31.03
N ARG A 299 -1.46 26.19 -30.29
CA ARG A 299 0.00 26.27 -30.22
C ARG A 299 0.61 25.05 -29.52
N ILE A 300 0.03 24.63 -28.39
CA ILE A 300 0.48 23.48 -27.61
C ILE A 300 0.23 22.18 -28.37
N CYS A 301 -1.00 21.94 -28.83
CA CYS A 301 -1.35 20.75 -29.58
C CYS A 301 -0.55 20.67 -30.87
N GLY A 302 -0.35 21.78 -31.59
CA GLY A 302 0.53 21.82 -32.76
C GLY A 302 1.99 21.47 -32.43
N GLY A 303 2.48 21.83 -31.24
CA GLY A 303 3.79 21.40 -30.75
C GLY A 303 3.89 19.90 -30.49
N ILE A 304 2.85 19.31 -29.90
CA ILE A 304 2.74 17.87 -29.61
C ILE A 304 2.52 17.05 -30.89
N THR A 305 1.71 17.54 -31.83
CA THR A 305 1.54 16.94 -33.16
C THR A 305 2.87 16.90 -33.90
N ARG A 306 3.67 17.97 -33.85
CA ARG A 306 5.00 17.98 -34.48
C ARG A 306 6.00 17.01 -33.85
N SER A 307 5.84 16.66 -32.57
CA SER A 307 6.71 15.68 -31.90
C SER A 307 6.29 14.24 -32.16
N HIS A 308 5.12 14.00 -32.75
CA HIS A 308 4.69 12.68 -33.20
C HIS A 308 5.31 12.35 -34.58
N PRO A 309 5.94 11.17 -34.78
CA PRO A 309 6.55 10.79 -36.06
C PRO A 309 5.58 10.85 -37.25
N LEU A 310 4.32 10.45 -37.02
CA LEU A 310 3.25 10.50 -38.03
C LEU A 310 2.50 11.83 -38.07
N ARG A 311 2.88 12.82 -37.25
CA ARG A 311 2.13 14.07 -37.05
C ARG A 311 0.63 13.83 -36.80
N SER A 312 0.33 12.80 -36.00
CA SER A 312 -1.02 12.46 -35.61
C SER A 312 -1.65 13.58 -34.76
N ASP A 313 -2.98 13.65 -34.79
CA ASP A 313 -3.74 14.58 -33.96
C ASP A 313 -3.61 14.27 -32.45
N VAL A 314 -4.03 15.20 -31.61
CA VAL A 314 -3.94 15.11 -30.15
C VAL A 314 -5.32 14.87 -29.55
N TYR A 315 -5.43 13.82 -28.74
CA TYR A 315 -6.63 13.56 -27.95
C TYR A 315 -6.54 14.28 -26.60
N LYS A 316 -7.48 15.19 -26.32
CA LYS A 316 -7.59 15.88 -25.03
C LYS A 316 -8.61 15.17 -24.14
N CYS A 317 -8.21 14.84 -22.92
CA CYS A 317 -9.03 14.19 -21.91
C CYS A 317 -9.17 15.13 -20.71
N ASP A 318 -10.35 15.68 -20.51
CA ASP A 318 -10.69 16.47 -19.32
C ASP A 318 -11.14 15.54 -18.20
N LEU A 319 -10.45 15.55 -17.06
CA LEU A 319 -10.74 14.71 -15.91
C LEU A 319 -11.74 15.32 -14.95
N ASP A 320 -11.99 16.63 -15.03
CA ASP A 320 -12.98 17.31 -14.17
C ASP A 320 -14.41 16.87 -14.55
N HIS A 321 -14.57 16.29 -15.74
CA HIS A 321 -15.81 15.72 -16.25
C HIS A 321 -15.74 14.19 -16.27
N GLY A 322 -16.57 13.53 -15.44
CA GLY A 322 -16.78 12.08 -15.51
C GLY A 322 -16.02 11.24 -14.50
N LEU A 323 -15.11 11.84 -13.71
CA LEU A 323 -14.48 11.21 -12.55
C LEU A 323 -15.06 11.76 -11.23
N PRO A 324 -15.01 10.97 -10.14
CA PRO A 324 -15.46 11.45 -8.83
C PRO A 324 -14.59 12.59 -8.33
N THR A 325 -15.20 13.55 -7.62
CA THR A 325 -14.48 14.69 -7.05
C THR A 325 -13.58 14.25 -5.88
N LEU A 326 -12.63 15.10 -5.48
CA LEU A 326 -11.78 14.81 -4.32
C LEU A 326 -12.59 14.58 -3.04
N GLN A 327 -13.71 15.29 -2.89
CA GLN A 327 -14.63 15.14 -1.74
C GLN A 327 -15.37 13.81 -1.79
N ASP A 328 -15.82 13.38 -2.97
CA ASP A 328 -16.47 12.08 -3.15
C ASP A 328 -15.51 10.94 -2.76
N ILE A 329 -14.25 11.02 -3.20
CA ILE A 329 -13.22 10.02 -2.88
C ILE A 329 -12.94 9.97 -1.37
N GLN A 330 -12.82 11.14 -0.72
CA GLN A 330 -12.64 11.22 0.73
C GLN A 330 -13.83 10.62 1.50
N ALA A 331 -15.06 10.92 1.06
CA ALA A 331 -16.27 10.39 1.67
C ALA A 331 -16.38 8.87 1.50
N ALA A 332 -16.07 8.35 0.32
CA ALA A 332 -16.06 6.91 0.04
C ALA A 332 -15.07 6.16 0.93
N PHE A 333 -13.85 6.69 1.07
CA PHE A 333 -12.83 6.09 1.94
C PHE A 333 -13.20 6.16 3.42
N THR A 334 -13.82 7.27 3.87
CA THR A 334 -14.31 7.39 5.24
C THR A 334 -15.35 6.31 5.55
N LYS A 335 -16.29 6.05 4.63
CA LYS A 335 -17.28 4.97 4.75
C LYS A 335 -16.62 3.59 4.76
N LEU A 336 -15.65 3.34 3.87
CA LEU A 336 -14.88 2.09 3.86
C LEU A 336 -14.17 1.88 5.19
N LYS A 337 -13.49 2.91 5.69
CA LYS A 337 -12.78 2.84 6.95
C LYS A 337 -13.72 2.50 8.10
N GLN A 338 -14.84 3.20 8.22
CA GLN A 338 -15.89 2.91 9.21
C GLN A 338 -16.32 1.44 9.11
N LEU A 339 -16.66 0.95 7.91
CA LEU A 339 -17.03 -0.45 7.69
C LEU A 339 -15.94 -1.43 8.18
N CYS A 340 -14.66 -1.13 7.92
CA CYS A 340 -13.53 -1.96 8.33
C CYS A 340 -13.21 -1.87 9.83
N VAL A 341 -13.73 -0.88 10.57
CA VAL A 341 -13.44 -0.68 12.01
C VAL A 341 -14.67 -0.77 12.93
N ASN A 342 -15.87 -0.97 12.39
CA ASN A 342 -17.13 -1.00 13.15
C ASN A 342 -17.19 -2.11 14.23
N GLU A 343 -17.92 -1.82 15.31
CA GLU A 343 -18.27 -2.74 16.40
C GLU A 343 -19.77 -2.62 16.76
N PRO A 344 -20.50 -3.74 17.01
CA PRO A 344 -20.08 -5.14 16.87
C PRO A 344 -20.01 -5.58 15.41
N PHE A 345 -19.06 -6.45 15.08
CA PHE A 345 -18.82 -6.88 13.70
C PHE A 345 -19.89 -7.85 13.17
N ASP A 346 -20.51 -8.63 14.06
CA ASP A 346 -21.47 -9.67 13.69
C ASP A 346 -22.71 -9.11 12.96
N GLU A 347 -23.18 -7.92 13.38
CA GLU A 347 -24.28 -7.20 12.72
C GLU A 347 -23.91 -6.71 11.31
N THR A 348 -22.62 -6.48 11.06
CA THR A 348 -22.11 -6.02 9.76
C THR A 348 -21.82 -7.15 8.78
N GLU A 349 -21.71 -8.40 9.24
CA GLU A 349 -21.36 -9.55 8.41
C GLU A 349 -22.46 -9.90 7.39
N GLU A 350 -23.72 -9.95 7.83
CA GLU A 350 -24.86 -10.32 6.96
C GLU A 350 -25.06 -9.34 5.79
N ARG A 351 -24.69 -8.08 6.00
CA ARG A 351 -24.83 -6.98 5.03
C ARG A 351 -23.48 -6.55 4.45
N TRP A 352 -22.43 -7.35 4.59
CA TRP A 352 -21.07 -6.94 4.22
C TRP A 352 -20.97 -6.45 2.78
N PHE A 353 -21.48 -7.23 1.82
CA PHE A 353 -21.37 -6.89 0.39
C PHE A 353 -22.17 -5.64 0.03
N SER A 354 -23.39 -5.48 0.55
CA SER A 354 -24.20 -4.29 0.29
C SER A 354 -23.63 -3.05 0.99
N SER A 355 -23.12 -3.18 2.23
CA SER A 355 -22.41 -2.10 2.91
C SER A 355 -21.13 -1.72 2.19
N LEU A 356 -20.36 -2.68 1.67
CA LEU A 356 -19.16 -2.42 0.88
C LEU A 356 -19.49 -1.68 -0.42
N GLU A 357 -20.53 -2.11 -1.14
CA GLU A 357 -21.03 -1.43 -2.34
C GLU A 357 -21.46 0.01 -2.03
N ASN A 358 -22.16 0.22 -0.91
CA ASN A 358 -22.58 1.55 -0.44
C ASN A 358 -21.43 2.51 -0.11
N THR A 359 -20.20 2.01 0.05
CA THR A 359 -19.02 2.86 0.22
C THR A 359 -18.58 3.51 -1.09
N ARG A 360 -18.91 2.91 -2.25
CA ARG A 360 -18.43 3.30 -3.60
C ARG A 360 -16.92 3.22 -3.82
N TRP A 361 -16.13 2.71 -2.85
CA TRP A 361 -14.66 2.65 -3.00
C TRP A 361 -14.23 1.79 -4.20
N LEU A 362 -14.75 0.57 -4.30
CA LEU A 362 -14.45 -0.34 -5.43
C LEU A 362 -15.01 0.19 -6.76
N GLU A 363 -16.10 0.95 -6.71
CA GLU A 363 -16.64 1.63 -7.89
C GLU A 363 -15.65 2.67 -8.42
N TYR A 364 -15.09 3.51 -7.54
CA TYR A 364 -14.11 4.51 -7.94
C TYR A 364 -12.81 3.89 -8.46
N ILE A 365 -12.30 2.82 -7.83
CA ILE A 365 -11.18 2.04 -8.38
C ILE A 365 -11.47 1.61 -9.82
N ARG A 366 -12.66 1.03 -10.05
CA ARG A 366 -13.07 0.58 -11.39
C ARG A 366 -13.16 1.73 -12.38
N VAL A 367 -13.69 2.89 -11.97
CA VAL A 367 -13.83 4.09 -12.82
C VAL A 367 -12.46 4.62 -13.24
N PHE A 368 -11.50 4.74 -12.32
CA PHE A 368 -10.14 5.20 -12.66
C PHE A 368 -9.38 4.20 -13.54
N LEU A 369 -9.50 2.90 -13.26
CA LEU A 369 -8.92 1.86 -14.13
C LEU A 369 -9.54 1.90 -15.53
N LYS A 370 -10.86 2.11 -15.64
CA LYS A 370 -11.56 2.26 -16.92
C LYS A 370 -11.03 3.47 -17.69
N GLN A 371 -10.91 4.62 -17.03
CA GLN A 371 -10.37 5.84 -17.65
C GLN A 371 -8.96 5.60 -18.21
N ALA A 372 -8.08 4.95 -17.43
CA ALA A 372 -6.73 4.61 -17.89
C ALA A 372 -6.76 3.68 -19.11
N VAL A 373 -7.63 2.66 -19.12
CA VAL A 373 -7.80 1.73 -20.25
C VAL A 373 -8.24 2.47 -21.53
N GLU A 374 -9.14 3.45 -21.42
CA GLU A 374 -9.58 4.26 -22.54
C GLU A 374 -8.43 5.07 -23.15
N LEU A 375 -7.59 5.67 -22.32
CA LEU A 375 -6.40 6.40 -22.79
C LEU A 375 -5.33 5.48 -23.36
N VAL A 376 -5.14 4.29 -22.79
CA VAL A 376 -4.27 3.26 -23.37
C VAL A 376 -4.75 2.86 -24.76
N TYR A 377 -6.05 2.65 -24.96
CA TYR A 377 -6.61 2.37 -26.29
C TYR A 377 -6.35 3.51 -27.29
N VAL A 378 -6.48 4.76 -26.86
CA VAL A 378 -6.17 5.93 -27.70
C VAL A 378 -4.69 5.97 -28.11
N MET A 379 -3.78 5.71 -27.17
CA MET A 379 -2.33 5.76 -27.44
C MET A 379 -1.82 4.54 -28.23
N ASP A 380 -2.19 3.32 -27.83
CA ASP A 380 -1.69 2.09 -28.41
C ASP A 380 -2.37 1.76 -29.75
N SER A 381 -3.71 1.78 -29.77
CA SER A 381 -4.49 1.38 -30.95
C SER A 381 -4.74 2.52 -31.93
N LYS A 382 -5.11 3.72 -31.46
CA LYS A 382 -5.36 4.86 -32.37
C LYS A 382 -4.09 5.66 -32.72
N ARG A 383 -2.98 5.43 -32.01
CA ARG A 383 -1.69 6.10 -32.24
C ARG A 383 -1.80 7.63 -32.17
N LEU A 384 -2.55 8.11 -31.17
CA LEU A 384 -2.70 9.53 -30.87
C LEU A 384 -1.96 9.87 -29.58
N SER A 385 -1.32 11.03 -29.56
CA SER A 385 -0.84 11.62 -28.30
C SER A 385 -2.02 12.06 -27.44
N VAL A 386 -1.89 11.92 -26.12
CA VAL A 386 -2.93 12.23 -25.14
C VAL A 386 -2.50 13.38 -24.25
N VAL A 387 -3.36 14.39 -24.11
CA VAL A 387 -3.25 15.46 -23.13
C VAL A 387 -4.32 15.26 -22.06
N ILE A 388 -3.89 14.97 -20.83
CA ILE A 388 -4.75 14.91 -19.66
C ILE A 388 -4.85 16.33 -19.06
N GLN A 389 -6.08 16.83 -18.95
CA GLN A 389 -6.40 18.08 -18.29
C GLN A 389 -7.18 17.87 -17.00
N GLU A 390 -6.90 18.72 -16.04
CA GLU A 390 -7.56 18.83 -14.74
C GLU A 390 -7.33 20.29 -14.30
N GLU A 391 -8.26 20.88 -13.53
CA GLU A 391 -8.23 22.30 -13.18
C GLU A 391 -6.84 22.79 -12.77
N GLU A 392 -6.25 22.20 -11.72
CA GLU A 392 -4.87 22.48 -11.33
C GLU A 392 -3.87 21.45 -11.87
N GLY A 393 -4.29 20.28 -12.35
CA GLY A 393 -3.37 19.24 -12.84
C GLY A 393 -2.42 18.71 -11.76
N ARG A 394 -2.90 18.58 -10.52
CA ARG A 394 -2.12 18.17 -9.34
C ARG A 394 -2.67 16.96 -8.61
N ASP A 395 -3.87 16.49 -8.94
CA ASP A 395 -4.54 15.41 -8.20
C ASP A 395 -4.89 14.25 -9.13
N LEU A 396 -6.09 14.23 -9.73
CA LEU A 396 -6.60 13.13 -10.55
C LEU A 396 -5.67 12.79 -11.72
N SER A 397 -5.06 13.82 -12.31
CA SER A 397 -4.10 13.66 -13.40
C SER A 397 -2.86 12.83 -13.02
N CYS A 398 -2.40 12.90 -11.76
CA CYS A 398 -1.30 12.06 -11.26
C CYS A 398 -1.65 10.58 -11.34
N LEU A 399 -2.85 10.23 -10.87
CA LEU A 399 -3.35 8.87 -10.79
C LEU A 399 -3.53 8.29 -12.20
N VAL A 400 -4.29 8.98 -13.06
CA VAL A 400 -4.59 8.49 -14.40
C VAL A 400 -3.31 8.35 -15.24
N ALA A 401 -2.42 9.35 -15.21
CA ALA A 401 -1.17 9.28 -15.96
C ALA A 401 -0.24 8.16 -15.49
N SER A 402 -0.22 7.88 -14.17
CA SER A 402 0.56 6.79 -13.60
C SER A 402 0.00 5.42 -14.01
N LEU A 403 -1.32 5.24 -14.02
CA LEU A 403 -1.95 4.00 -14.45
C LEU A 403 -1.73 3.71 -15.93
N VAL A 404 -1.85 4.72 -16.80
CA VAL A 404 -1.54 4.58 -18.23
C VAL A 404 -0.09 4.13 -18.44
N GLN A 405 0.85 4.77 -17.73
CA GLN A 405 2.27 4.40 -17.76
C GLN A 405 2.52 2.96 -17.26
N LEU A 406 1.87 2.54 -16.18
CA LEU A 406 1.98 1.16 -15.66
C LEU A 406 1.43 0.10 -16.61
N MET A 407 0.32 0.41 -17.30
CA MET A 407 -0.30 -0.48 -18.26
C MET A 407 0.55 -0.62 -19.53
N LEU A 408 1.25 0.43 -19.96
CA LEU A 408 2.01 0.46 -21.21
C LEU A 408 3.50 0.07 -21.05
N ASP A 409 4.15 0.45 -19.96
CA ASP A 409 5.61 0.36 -19.82
C ASP A 409 6.03 -0.67 -18.75
N PRO A 410 6.66 -1.80 -19.12
CA PRO A 410 7.19 -2.79 -18.16
C PRO A 410 8.24 -2.23 -17.20
N TYR A 411 8.94 -1.13 -17.54
CA TYR A 411 9.90 -0.52 -16.63
C TYR A 411 9.23 -0.12 -15.32
N PHE A 412 8.05 0.51 -15.37
CA PHE A 412 7.34 0.97 -14.17
C PHE A 412 6.74 -0.15 -13.32
N ARG A 413 6.79 -1.39 -13.80
CA ARG A 413 6.42 -2.60 -13.03
C ARG A 413 7.60 -3.23 -12.30
N THR A 414 8.80 -2.68 -12.46
CA THR A 414 9.97 -2.98 -11.61
C THR A 414 9.94 -2.14 -10.32
N ILE A 415 10.66 -2.56 -9.28
CA ILE A 415 10.78 -1.79 -8.03
C ILE A 415 11.33 -0.39 -8.34
N VAL A 416 12.48 -0.29 -9.01
CA VAL A 416 13.12 1.00 -9.32
C VAL A 416 12.24 1.84 -10.24
N GLY A 417 11.63 1.24 -11.26
CA GLY A 417 10.74 1.96 -12.16
C GLY A 417 9.49 2.48 -11.45
N PHE A 418 8.87 1.70 -10.56
CA PHE A 418 7.71 2.17 -9.81
C PHE A 418 8.06 3.32 -8.87
N GLN A 419 9.22 3.27 -8.21
CA GLN A 419 9.72 4.39 -7.41
C GLN A 419 9.98 5.62 -8.27
N SER A 420 10.61 5.44 -9.44
CA SER A 420 10.83 6.49 -10.44
C SER A 420 9.51 7.10 -10.92
N LEU A 421 8.46 6.29 -11.14
CA LEU A 421 7.14 6.75 -11.54
C LEU A 421 6.52 7.66 -10.47
N ILE A 422 6.50 7.20 -9.21
CA ILE A 422 5.95 7.98 -8.10
C ILE A 422 6.74 9.28 -7.90
N GLN A 423 8.07 9.19 -7.94
CA GLN A 423 8.94 10.34 -7.79
C GLN A 423 8.69 11.39 -8.89
N LYS A 424 8.49 10.96 -10.14
CA LYS A 424 8.22 11.85 -11.28
C LYS A 424 6.79 12.41 -11.24
N GLU A 425 5.78 11.55 -11.23
CA GLU A 425 4.38 11.92 -11.47
C GLU A 425 3.66 12.46 -10.23
N TRP A 426 4.17 12.18 -9.03
CA TRP A 426 3.54 12.61 -7.79
C TRP A 426 4.42 13.64 -7.08
N VAL A 427 5.66 13.28 -6.75
CA VAL A 427 6.52 14.12 -5.91
C VAL A 427 6.99 15.36 -6.69
N MET A 428 7.66 15.16 -7.82
CA MET A 428 8.20 16.28 -8.60
C MET A 428 7.14 17.06 -9.37
N ALA A 429 6.07 16.40 -9.82
CA ALA A 429 4.93 17.08 -10.42
C ALA A 429 4.12 17.93 -9.42
N GLY A 430 4.38 17.83 -8.10
CA GLY A 430 3.76 18.69 -7.09
C GLY A 430 2.40 18.24 -6.58
N TYR A 431 2.20 16.91 -6.44
CA TYR A 431 1.08 16.36 -5.68
C TYR A 431 1.15 16.83 -4.22
N GLN A 432 0.00 17.16 -3.65
CA GLN A 432 -0.11 17.86 -2.37
C GLN A 432 -0.03 16.90 -1.17
N PHE A 433 1.05 16.12 -1.02
CA PHE A 433 1.14 15.08 0.01
C PHE A 433 0.88 15.61 1.44
N LEU A 434 1.44 16.77 1.80
CA LEU A 434 1.25 17.35 3.13
C LEU A 434 -0.23 17.58 3.48
N ASP A 435 -0.96 18.16 2.53
CA ASP A 435 -2.37 18.50 2.66
C ASP A 435 -3.24 17.24 2.56
N ARG A 436 -2.98 16.38 1.56
CA ARG A 436 -3.78 15.18 1.24
C ARG A 436 -3.63 14.07 2.26
N CYS A 437 -2.42 13.89 2.82
CA CYS A 437 -2.16 12.98 3.95
C CYS A 437 -2.50 13.61 5.30
N ASN A 438 -3.00 14.85 5.33
CA ASN A 438 -3.48 15.54 6.52
C ASN A 438 -2.48 15.54 7.69
N HIS A 439 -1.22 15.88 7.43
CA HIS A 439 -0.19 15.93 8.48
C HIS A 439 -0.34 17.15 9.40
N LEU A 440 -0.93 18.24 8.90
CA LEU A 440 -1.17 19.49 9.66
C LEU A 440 -2.63 19.65 10.15
N ARG A 441 -3.44 18.58 10.13
CA ARG A 441 -4.82 18.56 10.65
C ARG A 441 -5.76 19.59 10.01
N LYS A 442 -5.75 19.62 8.69
CA LYS A 442 -6.63 20.39 7.81
C LYS A 442 -7.56 19.42 7.06
N PRO A 443 -8.59 18.85 7.73
CA PRO A 443 -9.43 17.78 7.19
C PRO A 443 -10.15 18.17 5.90
N GLU A 444 -10.39 19.45 5.65
CA GLU A 444 -11.00 19.98 4.43
C GLU A 444 -10.16 19.73 3.17
N LYS A 445 -8.87 19.42 3.33
CA LYS A 445 -7.93 19.14 2.23
C LYS A 445 -7.54 17.67 2.10
N GLU A 446 -7.93 16.85 3.07
CA GLU A 446 -7.60 15.42 3.12
C GLU A 446 -8.28 14.68 1.95
N CYS A 447 -7.52 13.82 1.28
CA CYS A 447 -8.06 12.95 0.25
C CYS A 447 -7.12 11.76 0.02
N PRO A 448 -7.60 10.51 0.04
CA PRO A 448 -6.79 9.30 -0.01
C PRO A 448 -6.45 8.92 -1.46
N LEU A 449 -6.20 9.91 -2.33
CA LEU A 449 -6.00 9.67 -3.76
C LEU A 449 -4.76 8.82 -4.04
N PHE A 450 -3.69 9.00 -3.27
CA PHE A 450 -2.51 8.14 -3.36
C PHE A 450 -2.82 6.70 -2.93
N VAL A 451 -3.69 6.50 -1.93
CA VAL A 451 -4.16 5.16 -1.53
C VAL A 451 -5.00 4.52 -2.63
N LEU A 452 -5.90 5.30 -3.24
CA LEU A 452 -6.72 4.87 -4.39
C LEU A 452 -5.84 4.43 -5.56
N PHE A 453 -4.77 5.20 -5.84
CA PHE A 453 -3.75 4.82 -6.82
C PHE A 453 -3.11 3.48 -6.47
N LEU A 454 -2.59 3.31 -5.24
CA LEU A 454 -1.94 2.07 -4.83
C LEU A 454 -2.91 0.88 -4.90
N ASP A 455 -4.19 1.07 -4.58
CA ASP A 455 -5.22 0.02 -4.74
C ASP A 455 -5.42 -0.33 -6.21
N CYS A 456 -5.52 0.66 -7.11
CA CYS A 456 -5.56 0.39 -8.56
C CYS A 456 -4.34 -0.39 -9.06
N VAL A 457 -3.13 -0.11 -8.53
CA VAL A 457 -1.92 -0.88 -8.82
C VAL A 457 -2.02 -2.29 -8.25
N TRP A 458 -2.56 -2.45 -7.05
CA TRP A 458 -2.80 -3.75 -6.46
C TRP A 458 -3.79 -4.59 -7.28
N GLN A 459 -4.85 -4.00 -7.83
CA GLN A 459 -5.75 -4.72 -8.75
C GLN A 459 -5.00 -5.26 -9.98
N LEU A 460 -4.06 -4.50 -10.53
CA LEU A 460 -3.22 -4.96 -11.65
C LEU A 460 -2.25 -6.06 -11.21
N LEU A 461 -1.62 -5.91 -10.05
CA LEU A 461 -0.72 -6.92 -9.46
C LEU A 461 -1.45 -8.24 -9.21
N GLU A 462 -2.64 -8.20 -8.62
CA GLU A 462 -3.47 -9.38 -8.33
C GLU A 462 -3.90 -10.10 -9.61
N GLN A 463 -4.22 -9.36 -10.68
CA GLN A 463 -4.61 -9.96 -11.96
C GLN A 463 -3.40 -10.44 -12.79
N TYR A 464 -2.22 -9.83 -12.62
CA TYR A 464 -1.00 -10.13 -13.37
C TYR A 464 0.23 -10.28 -12.47
N PRO A 465 0.25 -11.24 -11.54
CA PRO A 465 1.32 -11.33 -10.53
C PRO A 465 2.70 -11.48 -11.15
N ALA A 466 2.85 -12.23 -12.25
CA ALA A 466 4.15 -12.42 -12.89
C ALA A 466 4.70 -11.19 -13.64
N ALA A 467 3.89 -10.13 -13.81
CA ALA A 467 4.28 -8.92 -14.54
C ALA A 467 4.97 -7.86 -13.67
N PHE A 468 4.88 -7.99 -12.33
CA PHE A 468 5.37 -7.00 -11.37
C PHE A 468 6.50 -7.56 -10.53
N GLN A 469 7.61 -6.82 -10.42
CA GLN A 469 8.76 -7.18 -9.60
C GLN A 469 8.46 -7.06 -8.11
N PHE A 470 7.52 -6.22 -7.73
CA PHE A 470 7.19 -5.96 -6.34
C PHE A 470 5.95 -6.73 -5.87
N THR A 471 5.89 -6.97 -4.56
CA THR A 471 4.78 -7.66 -3.88
C THR A 471 3.71 -6.69 -3.39
N GLU A 472 2.56 -7.24 -2.96
CA GLU A 472 1.54 -6.50 -2.23
C GLU A 472 2.09 -5.89 -0.94
N THR A 473 2.96 -6.62 -0.23
CA THR A 473 3.70 -6.14 0.94
C THR A 473 4.41 -4.82 0.67
N TYR A 474 5.10 -4.71 -0.47
CA TYR A 474 5.81 -3.49 -0.83
C TYR A 474 4.86 -2.29 -0.98
N LEU A 475 3.70 -2.49 -1.63
CA LEU A 475 2.68 -1.44 -1.76
C LEU A 475 2.10 -1.04 -0.40
N THR A 476 1.87 -2.01 0.48
CA THR A 476 1.38 -1.78 1.85
C THR A 476 2.40 -1.01 2.71
N VAL A 477 3.68 -1.37 2.66
CA VAL A 477 4.76 -0.66 3.37
C VAL A 477 4.97 0.75 2.82
N LEU A 478 4.79 0.93 1.51
CA LEU A 478 4.84 2.24 0.88
C LEU A 478 3.71 3.15 1.37
N HIS A 479 2.48 2.61 1.48
CA HIS A 479 1.36 3.31 2.12
C HIS A 479 1.71 3.71 3.56
N ASP A 480 2.24 2.78 4.37
CA ASP A 480 2.59 3.07 5.76
C ASP A 480 3.67 4.15 5.89
N SER A 481 4.60 4.18 4.93
CA SER A 481 5.65 5.20 4.87
C SER A 481 5.10 6.60 4.61
N THR A 482 3.90 6.76 4.02
CA THR A 482 3.24 8.09 3.92
C THR A 482 2.87 8.65 5.28
N CYS A 483 2.66 7.79 6.28
CA CYS A 483 2.36 8.21 7.65
C CYS A 483 3.62 8.49 8.48
N ILE A 484 4.82 8.21 7.97
CA ILE A 484 6.09 8.42 8.68
C ILE A 484 6.66 9.79 8.27
N SER A 485 6.52 10.79 9.13
CA SER A 485 7.01 12.16 8.90
C SER A 485 8.53 12.30 9.10
N LEU A 486 9.30 11.51 8.34
CA LEU A 486 10.76 11.52 8.33
C LEU A 486 11.30 11.70 6.91
N PHE A 487 10.63 11.12 5.91
CA PHE A 487 11.09 11.09 4.53
C PHE A 487 10.58 12.30 3.74
N GLY A 488 11.48 12.95 3.00
CA GLY A 488 11.11 14.11 2.18
C GLY A 488 10.16 13.79 1.02
N THR A 489 10.07 12.52 0.62
CA THR A 489 9.26 12.05 -0.52
C THR A 489 7.77 12.38 -0.35
N PHE A 490 7.21 12.25 0.85
CA PHE A 490 5.76 12.42 1.11
C PHE A 490 5.44 13.54 2.12
N LEU A 491 6.37 14.47 2.33
CA LEU A 491 6.27 15.47 3.40
C LEU A 491 5.78 16.85 2.92
N PHE A 492 5.86 17.14 1.62
CA PHE A 492 5.65 18.48 1.07
C PHE A 492 4.59 18.49 -0.03
N ASN A 493 4.01 19.65 -0.31
CA ASN A 493 3.05 19.85 -1.39
C ASN A 493 3.70 20.18 -2.74
N SER A 494 4.98 20.57 -2.76
CA SER A 494 5.77 20.76 -3.99
C SER A 494 7.27 20.78 -3.70
N PRO A 495 8.12 20.57 -4.73
CA PRO A 495 9.57 20.72 -4.60
C PRO A 495 9.98 22.13 -4.11
N HIS A 496 9.27 23.17 -4.55
CA HIS A 496 9.48 24.54 -4.06
C HIS A 496 9.20 24.66 -2.56
N GLN A 497 8.06 24.13 -2.08
CA GLN A 497 7.72 24.22 -0.65
C GLN A 497 8.79 23.53 0.21
N ARG A 498 9.30 22.39 -0.24
CA ARG A 498 10.42 21.70 0.40
C ARG A 498 11.65 22.59 0.52
N VAL A 499 12.10 23.16 -0.59
CA VAL A 499 13.27 24.07 -0.61
C VAL A 499 13.02 25.23 0.34
N GLN A 500 11.93 25.99 0.15
CA GLN A 500 11.58 27.15 0.96
C GLN A 500 11.61 26.84 2.46
N GLN A 501 10.86 25.83 2.89
CA GLN A 501 10.70 25.49 4.31
C GLN A 501 12.00 24.97 4.92
N SER A 502 12.79 24.23 4.14
CA SER A 502 14.09 23.74 4.57
C SER A 502 15.11 24.86 4.76
N THR A 503 15.11 25.87 3.87
CA THR A 503 15.99 27.03 3.96
C THR A 503 15.59 27.92 5.13
N GLU A 504 14.30 28.22 5.29
CA GLU A 504 13.77 29.01 6.41
C GLU A 504 14.13 28.37 7.76
N PHE A 505 13.95 27.04 7.89
CA PHE A 505 14.32 26.32 9.10
C PHE A 505 15.84 26.33 9.35
N ALA A 506 16.66 26.10 8.31
CA ALA A 506 18.12 26.12 8.42
C ALA A 506 18.63 27.49 8.91
N ILE A 507 18.09 28.58 8.37
CA ILE A 507 18.38 29.95 8.83
C ILE A 507 17.98 30.11 10.29
N GLY A 508 16.76 29.70 10.67
CA GLY A 508 16.28 29.80 12.05
C GLY A 508 17.07 28.98 13.06
N LYS A 509 17.79 27.95 12.62
CA LYS A 509 18.64 27.07 13.46
C LYS A 509 20.15 27.32 13.29
N ASN A 510 20.55 28.32 12.49
CA ASN A 510 21.95 28.62 12.15
C ASN A 510 22.71 27.41 11.57
N ILE A 511 22.05 26.62 10.72
CA ILE A 511 22.64 25.48 10.03
C ILE A 511 23.34 25.96 8.76
N GLN A 512 24.63 25.64 8.59
CA GLN A 512 25.38 25.95 7.38
C GLN A 512 25.05 24.93 6.28
N LEU A 513 24.48 25.40 5.17
CA LEU A 513 24.04 24.55 4.06
C LEU A 513 25.11 24.33 2.97
N GLY A 514 26.21 25.10 2.96
CA GLY A 514 27.18 25.07 1.87
C GLY A 514 26.54 25.42 0.52
N ASP A 515 26.81 24.61 -0.50
CA ASP A 515 26.24 24.77 -1.86
C ASP A 515 24.81 24.22 -2.02
N GLU A 516 24.21 23.70 -0.94
CA GLU A 516 22.90 23.07 -1.00
C GLU A 516 21.77 24.11 -0.95
N LYS A 517 20.77 23.95 -1.82
CA LYS A 517 19.59 24.84 -1.88
C LYS A 517 18.71 24.77 -0.61
N GLY A 518 18.93 23.81 0.27
CA GLY A 518 18.12 23.54 1.45
C GLY A 518 18.53 22.22 2.14
N LEU A 519 17.88 21.89 3.25
CA LEU A 519 18.15 20.63 3.97
C LEU A 519 17.83 19.39 3.11
N LYS A 520 18.74 18.41 3.10
CA LYS A 520 18.54 17.12 2.43
C LYS A 520 17.79 16.13 3.31
N PHE A 521 16.50 16.00 3.05
CA PHE A 521 15.68 14.94 3.65
C PHE A 521 15.96 13.59 2.98
N PRO A 522 16.06 12.48 3.75
CA PRO A 522 16.21 11.17 3.15
C PRO A 522 14.97 10.81 2.31
N PRO A 523 15.15 10.22 1.11
CA PRO A 523 14.04 9.69 0.35
C PRO A 523 13.52 8.39 0.99
N VAL A 524 12.22 8.13 0.85
CA VAL A 524 11.60 6.87 1.31
C VAL A 524 12.22 5.65 0.63
N TRP A 525 12.78 5.85 -0.57
CA TRP A 525 13.47 4.85 -1.39
C TRP A 525 14.73 4.30 -0.72
N ASN A 526 15.28 4.98 0.29
CA ASN A 526 16.34 4.43 1.13
C ASN A 526 15.77 3.45 2.17
N TRP A 527 15.31 2.30 1.68
CA TRP A 527 14.66 1.27 2.48
C TRP A 527 15.56 0.71 3.59
N SER A 528 16.88 0.84 3.49
CA SER A 528 17.82 0.42 4.54
C SER A 528 17.63 1.19 5.85
N LEU A 529 17.09 2.43 5.79
CA LEU A 529 16.74 3.21 6.98
C LEU A 529 15.54 2.62 7.73
N GLN A 530 14.69 1.86 7.04
CA GLN A 530 13.48 1.30 7.62
C GLN A 530 13.62 -0.18 7.93
N PHE A 531 14.34 -0.94 7.12
CA PHE A 531 14.27 -2.40 7.12
C PHE A 531 15.62 -3.07 6.91
N SER A 532 15.77 -4.25 7.50
CA SER A 532 16.93 -5.12 7.29
C SER A 532 16.99 -5.65 5.85
N LEU A 533 18.14 -6.20 5.42
CA LEU A 533 18.25 -6.85 4.11
C LEU A 533 17.26 -8.02 3.96
N LYS A 534 17.02 -8.79 5.03
CA LYS A 534 16.07 -9.91 5.05
C LYS A 534 14.64 -9.43 4.81
N ASP A 535 14.22 -8.35 5.48
CA ASP A 535 12.88 -7.80 5.33
C ASP A 535 12.68 -7.15 3.95
N ARG A 536 13.72 -6.48 3.43
CA ARG A 536 13.71 -5.92 2.06
C ARG A 536 13.56 -6.99 0.99
N ALA A 537 13.96 -8.24 1.25
CA ALA A 537 13.75 -9.34 0.30
C ALA A 537 12.26 -9.58 0.03
N LEU A 538 11.38 -9.29 1.01
CA LEU A 538 9.93 -9.47 0.90
C LEU A 538 9.25 -8.51 -0.07
N PHE A 539 9.95 -7.45 -0.46
CA PHE A 539 9.46 -6.56 -1.51
C PHE A 539 9.52 -7.23 -2.88
N ASN A 540 10.36 -8.25 -3.07
CA ASN A 540 10.55 -8.90 -4.36
C ASN A 540 9.53 -10.02 -4.54
N ASN A 541 8.82 -9.97 -5.65
CA ASN A 541 7.86 -10.97 -6.04
C ASN A 541 8.57 -12.16 -6.70
N PRO A 542 8.49 -13.38 -6.11
CA PRO A 542 9.15 -14.55 -6.68
C PRO A 542 8.53 -15.03 -7.99
N LEU A 543 7.30 -14.60 -8.31
CA LEU A 543 6.61 -14.92 -9.56
C LEU A 543 7.03 -13.99 -10.71
N TYR A 544 7.78 -12.91 -10.42
CA TYR A 544 8.17 -11.96 -11.44
C TYR A 544 9.03 -12.62 -12.52
N ILE A 545 8.54 -12.56 -13.75
CA ILE A 545 9.29 -12.97 -14.93
C ILE A 545 9.87 -11.69 -15.52
N GLY A 546 11.15 -11.42 -15.27
CA GLY A 546 11.85 -10.27 -15.82
C GLY A 546 12.27 -10.48 -17.28
N LYS A 547 12.45 -9.38 -18.04
CA LYS A 547 13.16 -9.46 -19.32
C LYS A 547 14.60 -9.82 -18.98
N SER A 548 15.07 -11.00 -19.37
CA SER A 548 16.47 -11.37 -19.20
C SER A 548 17.34 -10.31 -19.88
N VAL A 549 18.05 -9.50 -19.09
CA VAL A 549 19.10 -8.63 -19.63
C VAL A 549 20.17 -9.58 -20.19
N PRO A 550 20.56 -9.51 -21.47
CA PRO A 550 21.74 -10.22 -21.93
C PRO A 550 22.95 -9.60 -21.23
N SER A 551 23.48 -10.28 -20.21
CA SER A 551 24.70 -9.87 -19.54
C SER A 551 25.88 -10.16 -20.47
N ILE A 552 26.57 -9.11 -20.94
CA ILE A 552 27.83 -9.27 -21.66
C ILE A 552 28.93 -9.47 -20.61
N GLN A 553 29.42 -10.71 -20.49
CA GLN A 553 30.74 -10.98 -19.92
C GLN A 553 31.58 -11.62 -21.02
N ASN A 554 32.75 -11.04 -21.31
CA ASN A 554 33.77 -11.56 -22.22
C ASN A 554 33.30 -11.81 -23.67
N GLY A 555 32.61 -10.86 -24.28
CA GLY A 555 32.35 -10.86 -25.74
C GLY A 555 31.45 -11.98 -26.27
N LEU A 556 30.83 -12.79 -25.40
CA LEU A 556 29.89 -13.84 -25.79
C LEU A 556 28.54 -13.62 -25.11
N THR A 557 27.51 -13.43 -25.92
CA THR A 557 26.12 -13.31 -25.50
C THR A 557 25.61 -14.66 -24.97
N LYS A 558 25.58 -14.85 -23.65
CA LYS A 558 24.80 -15.92 -23.03
C LYS A 558 23.49 -15.34 -22.49
N SER A 559 22.37 -15.74 -23.07
CA SER A 559 21.09 -15.56 -22.39
C SER A 559 21.08 -16.44 -21.15
N PHE A 560 20.69 -15.88 -20.00
CA PHE A 560 20.47 -16.65 -18.78
C PHE A 560 19.25 -17.56 -19.01
N LYS A 561 19.46 -18.73 -19.61
CA LYS A 561 18.57 -19.87 -19.42
C LYS A 561 18.85 -20.38 -18.03
N ARG A 562 17.85 -20.31 -17.14
CA ARG A 562 17.83 -21.05 -15.88
C ARG A 562 18.31 -22.46 -16.19
N THR A 563 19.46 -22.86 -15.66
CA THR A 563 19.94 -24.25 -15.76
C THR A 563 18.83 -25.11 -15.19
N LYS A 564 18.10 -25.81 -16.06
CA LYS A 564 17.38 -27.00 -15.64
C LYS A 564 18.47 -27.90 -15.05
N LYS A 565 18.43 -28.10 -13.72
CA LYS A 565 19.02 -29.31 -13.14
C LYS A 565 18.22 -30.46 -13.74
N ASN A 566 18.67 -30.94 -14.89
CA ASN A 566 18.28 -32.23 -15.40
C ASN A 566 18.93 -33.25 -14.47
N TYR A 567 18.13 -33.95 -13.67
CA TYR A 567 18.52 -35.30 -13.29
C TYR A 567 18.51 -36.10 -14.59
N SER A 568 19.70 -36.39 -15.10
CA SER A 568 19.88 -37.26 -16.26
C SER A 568 19.55 -38.69 -15.86
N SER A 569 18.54 -39.29 -16.49
CA SER A 569 18.57 -40.72 -16.79
C SER A 569 18.84 -40.88 -18.29
N THR A 570 19.95 -41.55 -18.58
CA THR A 570 20.41 -41.94 -19.92
C THR A 570 19.41 -42.88 -20.60
N LEU A 571 19.10 -42.65 -21.88
CA LEU A 571 19.45 -43.54 -23.01
C LEU A 571 18.90 -43.02 -24.37
N ARG A 572 19.54 -43.47 -25.45
CA ARG A 572 19.64 -42.92 -26.82
C ARG A 572 18.42 -43.12 -27.73
N GLY A 573 18.30 -42.27 -28.77
CA GLY A 573 18.17 -42.74 -30.18
C GLY A 573 16.83 -42.56 -30.92
N MET A 574 16.82 -41.63 -31.89
CA MET A 574 15.87 -41.25 -32.98
C MET A 574 15.55 -42.36 -34.03
N PRO A 575 14.78 -42.17 -35.17
CA PRO A 575 13.64 -41.29 -35.61
C PRO A 575 12.56 -42.08 -36.46
N PRO A 576 11.90 -41.56 -37.54
CA PRO A 576 10.79 -40.59 -37.71
C PRO A 576 9.52 -41.16 -38.44
N ALA A 577 8.54 -40.29 -38.78
CA ALA A 577 7.46 -40.41 -39.81
C ALA A 577 6.10 -41.03 -39.36
N LEU A 578 4.91 -40.73 -39.90
CA LEU A 578 4.32 -39.72 -40.82
C LEU A 578 2.77 -39.91 -40.75
N LYS A 579 2.01 -38.83 -41.01
CA LYS A 579 0.71 -38.74 -41.74
C LYS A 579 -0.64 -39.27 -41.17
N ASN A 580 -1.54 -38.28 -41.03
CA ASN A 580 -2.92 -38.15 -41.60
C ASN A 580 -4.14 -38.90 -41.03
N GLY A 581 -5.21 -38.10 -40.78
CA GLY A 581 -6.64 -38.46 -40.89
C GLY A 581 -7.37 -38.61 -39.54
N ILE A 582 -8.16 -37.64 -39.03
CA ILE A 582 -9.50 -37.13 -39.44
C ILE A 582 -10.68 -38.07 -39.09
N ILE A 583 -11.57 -37.55 -38.21
CA ILE A 583 -13.03 -37.82 -38.01
C ILE A 583 -13.36 -39.13 -37.25
N THR A 584 -14.26 -39.22 -36.25
CA THR A 584 -15.50 -38.48 -35.85
C THR A 584 -15.80 -38.69 -34.35
N GLN A 585 -16.50 -37.75 -33.71
CA GLN A 585 -17.18 -37.95 -32.40
C GLN A 585 -18.43 -38.86 -32.54
N PRO A 586 -19.01 -39.37 -31.43
CA PRO A 586 -20.10 -38.62 -30.79
C PRO A 586 -20.11 -38.59 -29.23
N ALA A 587 -20.48 -37.41 -28.73
CA ALA A 587 -21.32 -37.09 -27.56
C ALA A 587 -21.12 -37.76 -26.19
N LEU A 588 -20.80 -36.94 -25.18
CA LEU A 588 -21.14 -37.16 -23.76
C LEU A 588 -21.42 -35.80 -23.07
N MET A 589 -22.53 -35.75 -22.34
CA MET A 589 -23.05 -34.63 -21.53
C MET A 589 -22.06 -34.20 -20.42
N PRO A 590 -21.92 -32.90 -20.08
CA PRO A 590 -21.06 -32.48 -18.97
C PRO A 590 -21.82 -32.29 -17.65
N ARG A 591 -21.28 -32.89 -16.58
CA ARG A 591 -21.60 -32.63 -15.16
C ARG A 591 -20.88 -31.35 -14.69
N ARG A 592 -21.60 -30.57 -13.87
CA ARG A 592 -21.20 -29.27 -13.31
C ARG A 592 -20.06 -29.38 -12.30
N ASN A 593 -19.02 -28.55 -12.50
CA ASN A 593 -18.16 -27.85 -11.55
C ASN A 593 -16.70 -27.87 -12.02
N SER A 594 -16.36 -26.87 -12.86
CA SER A 594 -14.97 -26.54 -13.20
C SER A 594 -14.86 -25.01 -13.28
N LEU A 595 -14.00 -24.43 -12.46
CA LEU A 595 -13.62 -23.00 -12.48
C LEU A 595 -12.68 -22.69 -13.66
N ILE A 596 -13.16 -22.98 -14.87
CA ILE A 596 -12.77 -22.27 -16.09
C ILE A 596 -14.08 -21.74 -16.66
N LEU A 597 -14.38 -20.47 -16.38
CA LEU A 597 -15.44 -19.76 -17.10
C LEU A 597 -14.97 -19.49 -18.54
N ARG A 598 -15.03 -20.50 -19.42
CA ARG A 598 -15.28 -20.25 -20.84
C ARG A 598 -16.78 -20.01 -20.99
N LEU A 599 -17.16 -18.74 -20.97
CA LEU A 599 -18.51 -18.33 -21.34
C LEU A 599 -18.71 -18.56 -22.85
N ARG A 600 -19.82 -19.24 -23.18
CA ARG A 600 -20.38 -19.34 -24.53
C ARG A 600 -20.71 -17.91 -25.03
N PRO A 601 -20.58 -17.62 -26.34
CA PRO A 601 -20.98 -16.33 -26.86
C PRO A 601 -22.51 -16.25 -26.93
N GLU A 602 -23.13 -15.46 -26.06
CA GLU A 602 -24.55 -15.12 -26.19
C GLU A 602 -24.73 -13.92 -27.12
N LEU A 603 -25.67 -14.08 -28.06
CA LEU A 603 -26.11 -13.09 -29.03
C LEU A 603 -26.84 -11.96 -28.30
N VAL A 604 -26.24 -10.76 -28.31
CA VAL A 604 -26.91 -9.54 -27.82
C VAL A 604 -27.72 -8.94 -28.97
N HIS A 605 -29.05 -8.90 -28.77
CA HIS A 605 -29.97 -8.16 -29.61
C HIS A 605 -29.62 -6.65 -29.60
N GLN A 606 -29.66 -6.07 -30.79
CA GLN A 606 -29.22 -4.72 -31.13
C GLN A 606 -30.08 -3.63 -30.47
N ALA A 607 -29.42 -2.63 -29.89
CA ALA A 607 -29.92 -1.25 -29.78
C ALA A 607 -28.78 -0.29 -30.19
N PRO A 608 -29.05 0.85 -30.87
CA PRO A 608 -28.03 1.55 -31.64
C PRO A 608 -27.40 2.70 -30.83
N GLU A 609 -26.13 2.57 -30.46
CA GLU A 609 -25.28 3.72 -30.09
C GLU A 609 -23.94 3.65 -30.81
N ILE A 610 -23.86 4.42 -31.89
CA ILE A 610 -22.70 4.51 -32.79
C ILE A 610 -21.70 5.49 -32.17
N GLN A 611 -20.83 5.01 -31.27
CA GLN A 611 -19.51 5.61 -30.96
C GLN A 611 -18.63 4.70 -30.07
N ASN A 612 -19.22 3.76 -29.31
CA ASN A 612 -18.51 2.89 -28.35
C ASN A 612 -18.01 1.54 -28.90
N ASN A 613 -18.21 1.27 -30.20
CA ASN A 613 -17.96 -0.06 -30.76
C ASN A 613 -16.45 -0.41 -30.84
N GLY A 614 -15.57 0.60 -31.03
CA GLY A 614 -14.14 0.39 -31.22
C GLY A 614 -13.40 -0.08 -29.97
N LEU A 615 -13.68 0.52 -28.80
CA LEU A 615 -13.04 0.14 -27.53
C LEU A 615 -13.46 -1.26 -27.10
N GLN A 616 -14.75 -1.61 -27.23
CA GLN A 616 -15.24 -2.94 -26.89
C GLN A 616 -14.61 -4.02 -27.78
N LEU A 617 -14.50 -3.76 -29.08
CA LEU A 617 -13.80 -4.65 -30.02
C LEU A 617 -12.31 -4.77 -29.67
N TYR A 618 -11.65 -3.67 -29.33
CA TYR A 618 -10.25 -3.67 -28.88
C TYR A 618 -10.06 -4.55 -27.64
N LEU A 619 -10.88 -4.38 -26.59
CA LEU A 619 -10.81 -5.19 -25.37
C LEU A 619 -11.11 -6.67 -25.64
N LYS A 620 -12.13 -6.96 -26.45
CA LYS A 620 -12.45 -8.34 -26.85
C LYS A 620 -11.28 -9.01 -27.57
N ASN A 621 -10.63 -8.29 -28.48
CA ASN A 621 -9.45 -8.77 -29.20
C ASN A 621 -8.19 -8.85 -28.32
N PHE A 622 -8.07 -7.99 -27.31
CA PHE A 622 -6.96 -8.02 -26.36
C PHE A 622 -7.05 -9.27 -25.47
N PHE A 623 -8.21 -9.50 -24.85
CA PHE A 623 -8.41 -10.63 -23.94
C PHE A 623 -8.54 -11.99 -24.63
N SER A 624 -8.62 -12.05 -25.96
CA SER A 624 -8.58 -13.31 -26.73
C SER A 624 -7.16 -13.80 -26.99
N LYS A 625 -6.15 -12.92 -26.85
CA LYS A 625 -4.73 -13.24 -27.03
C LYS A 625 -4.08 -13.66 -25.70
N PRO A 626 -3.01 -14.48 -25.74
CA PRO A 626 -2.22 -14.73 -24.54
C PRO A 626 -1.60 -13.43 -24.02
N VAL A 627 -1.51 -13.31 -22.70
CA VAL A 627 -0.96 -12.12 -22.04
C VAL A 627 0.53 -12.01 -22.31
N ASP A 628 0.96 -10.87 -22.84
CA ASP A 628 2.38 -10.49 -22.87
C ASP A 628 2.72 -9.75 -21.56
N LEU A 629 3.36 -10.46 -20.63
CA LEU A 629 3.78 -9.90 -19.33
C LEU A 629 4.75 -8.72 -19.46
N HIS A 630 5.33 -8.52 -20.63
CA HIS A 630 6.31 -7.49 -20.93
C HIS A 630 5.82 -6.39 -21.88
N GLY A 631 4.59 -6.56 -22.39
CA GLY A 631 3.90 -5.60 -23.24
C GLY A 631 2.79 -4.89 -22.46
N VAL A 632 1.74 -4.49 -23.17
CA VAL A 632 0.58 -3.83 -22.58
C VAL A 632 -0.18 -4.80 -21.68
N ILE A 633 -0.59 -4.36 -20.49
CA ILE A 633 -1.51 -5.09 -19.61
C ILE A 633 -2.78 -4.25 -19.37
N LEU A 634 -3.95 -4.88 -19.41
CA LEU A 634 -5.24 -4.22 -19.18
C LEU A 634 -6.04 -4.95 -18.09
N PRO A 635 -6.61 -4.25 -17.09
CA PRO A 635 -7.42 -4.86 -16.06
C PRO A 635 -8.75 -5.38 -16.61
N ARG A 636 -9.23 -6.48 -16.05
CA ARG A 636 -10.64 -6.89 -16.13
C ARG A 636 -11.44 -6.08 -15.11
N LEU A 637 -12.50 -5.42 -15.58
CA LEU A 637 -13.26 -4.43 -14.80
C LEU A 637 -14.64 -4.92 -14.34
N ASN A 638 -14.97 -6.19 -14.59
CA ASN A 638 -16.23 -6.78 -14.10
C ASN A 638 -16.16 -6.93 -12.58
N GLY A 639 -17.30 -6.78 -11.87
CA GLY A 639 -17.38 -6.82 -10.41
C GLY A 639 -16.54 -7.92 -9.74
N PRO A 640 -16.63 -9.21 -10.16
CA PRO A 640 -15.86 -10.29 -9.55
C PRO A 640 -14.32 -10.18 -9.67
N HIS A 641 -13.81 -9.31 -10.56
CA HIS A 641 -12.38 -9.12 -10.80
C HIS A 641 -11.78 -7.94 -10.03
N VAL A 642 -12.62 -7.02 -9.53
CA VAL A 642 -12.19 -5.91 -8.66
C VAL A 642 -12.40 -6.37 -7.22
N LYS A 643 -11.30 -6.60 -6.52
CA LYS A 643 -11.32 -7.20 -5.17
C LYS A 643 -11.09 -6.13 -4.11
N LEU A 644 -11.45 -6.43 -2.86
CA LEU A 644 -11.05 -5.62 -1.72
C LEU A 644 -9.59 -5.94 -1.35
N TRP A 645 -8.74 -4.92 -1.22
CA TRP A 645 -7.36 -5.07 -0.81
C TRP A 645 -7.25 -5.42 0.68
N LYS A 646 -7.37 -6.71 1.00
CA LYS A 646 -7.48 -7.21 2.38
C LYS A 646 -6.24 -6.89 3.22
N LEU A 647 -5.03 -7.03 2.67
CA LEU A 647 -3.79 -6.74 3.41
C LEU A 647 -3.67 -5.26 3.75
N LEU A 648 -4.36 -4.35 3.09
CA LEU A 648 -4.35 -2.96 3.48
C LEU A 648 -5.45 -2.65 4.51
N TYR A 649 -6.69 -3.04 4.21
CA TYR A 649 -7.86 -2.57 4.95
C TYR A 649 -8.25 -3.42 6.16
N LEU A 650 -7.85 -4.70 6.19
CA LEU A 650 -8.27 -5.66 7.22
C LEU A 650 -7.09 -6.33 7.94
N ARG A 651 -5.84 -5.95 7.64
CA ARG A 651 -4.62 -6.58 8.22
C ARG A 651 -4.50 -6.54 9.74
N TRP A 652 -5.25 -5.67 10.41
CA TRP A 652 -5.24 -5.56 11.86
C TRP A 652 -6.39 -6.32 12.51
N ILE A 653 -7.21 -7.04 11.75
CA ILE A 653 -8.23 -7.94 12.30
C ILE A 653 -7.52 -9.27 12.60
N PRO A 654 -7.63 -9.80 13.83
CA PRO A 654 -7.07 -11.11 14.15
C PRO A 654 -7.64 -12.20 13.25
N GLU A 655 -6.77 -13.02 12.68
CA GLU A 655 -7.19 -14.14 11.85
C GLU A 655 -7.67 -15.31 12.73
N THR A 656 -8.71 -16.02 12.29
CA THR A 656 -9.08 -17.27 12.96
C THR A 656 -8.04 -18.34 12.79
N GLN A 657 -7.87 -19.09 13.88
CA GLN A 657 -7.03 -20.27 13.91
C GLN A 657 -7.90 -21.50 14.14
N ILE A 658 -7.60 -22.57 13.41
CA ILE A 658 -8.09 -23.91 13.71
C ILE A 658 -7.27 -24.40 14.89
N SER A 659 -7.94 -24.88 15.94
CA SER A 659 -7.23 -25.46 17.10
C SER A 659 -6.28 -26.54 16.63
N HIS A 660 -4.99 -26.41 16.94
CA HIS A 660 -3.89 -27.28 16.48
C HIS A 660 -3.65 -27.34 14.96
N GLY A 661 -4.44 -26.64 14.14
CA GLY A 661 -4.36 -26.63 12.66
C GLY A 661 -3.78 -25.34 12.07
N GLY A 662 -3.50 -24.33 12.89
CA GLY A 662 -2.94 -23.05 12.45
C GLY A 662 -3.96 -22.12 11.80
N PHE A 663 -3.49 -21.16 11.00
CA PHE A 663 -4.31 -20.11 10.39
C PHE A 663 -5.23 -20.63 9.27
N ILE A 664 -6.50 -20.22 9.27
CA ILE A 664 -7.48 -20.70 8.29
C ILE A 664 -7.15 -20.27 6.85
N THR A 665 -6.51 -19.10 6.65
CA THR A 665 -6.07 -18.64 5.33
C THR A 665 -4.93 -19.50 4.79
N ALA A 666 -4.01 -19.92 5.65
CA ALA A 666 -2.93 -20.83 5.27
C ALA A 666 -3.52 -22.17 4.81
N PHE A 667 -4.44 -22.73 5.59
CA PHE A 667 -5.17 -23.94 5.21
C PHE A 667 -5.88 -23.77 3.85
N HIS A 668 -6.63 -22.68 3.67
CA HIS A 668 -7.33 -22.41 2.40
C HIS A 668 -6.39 -22.26 1.21
N LYS A 669 -5.26 -21.56 1.36
CA LYS A 669 -4.26 -21.41 0.30
C LYS A 669 -3.62 -22.76 -0.06
N ILE A 670 -3.34 -23.59 0.93
CA ILE A 670 -2.86 -24.96 0.71
C ILE A 670 -3.90 -25.78 -0.05
N SER A 671 -5.19 -25.68 0.30
CA SER A 671 -6.27 -26.36 -0.43
C SER A 671 -6.34 -25.89 -1.89
N LEU A 672 -6.31 -24.58 -2.14
CA LEU A 672 -6.31 -24.05 -3.52
C LEU A 672 -5.11 -24.52 -4.33
N LEU A 673 -3.92 -24.55 -3.72
CA LEU A 673 -2.70 -25.06 -4.37
C LEU A 673 -2.80 -26.56 -4.65
N ALA A 674 -3.37 -27.33 -3.71
CA ALA A 674 -3.60 -28.77 -3.91
C ALA A 674 -4.56 -29.02 -5.07
N ASP A 675 -5.69 -28.29 -5.12
CA ASP A 675 -6.66 -28.34 -6.21
C ASP A 675 -6.01 -27.97 -7.56
N GLU A 676 -5.19 -26.91 -7.59
CA GLU A 676 -4.47 -26.49 -8.79
C GLU A 676 -3.46 -27.54 -9.25
N ILE A 677 -2.70 -28.12 -8.32
CA ILE A 677 -1.76 -29.22 -8.62
C ILE A 677 -2.52 -30.41 -9.19
N GLU A 678 -3.67 -30.79 -8.62
CA GLU A 678 -4.49 -31.89 -9.11
C GLU A 678 -5.05 -31.61 -10.51
N MET A 679 -5.54 -30.40 -10.76
CA MET A 679 -6.00 -29.98 -12.09
C MET A 679 -4.87 -29.99 -13.12
N LEU A 680 -3.67 -29.51 -12.77
CA LEU A 680 -2.50 -29.52 -13.64
C LEU A 680 -2.02 -30.94 -13.91
N GLN A 681 -2.01 -31.81 -12.89
CA GLN A 681 -1.70 -33.23 -13.05
C GLN A 681 -2.72 -33.91 -13.96
N THR A 682 -4.01 -33.63 -13.79
CA THR A 682 -5.07 -34.17 -14.65
C THR A 682 -4.90 -33.70 -16.09
N SER A 683 -4.59 -32.41 -16.29
CA SER A 683 -4.29 -31.85 -17.62
C SER A 683 -3.06 -32.50 -18.25
N LEU A 684 -2.00 -32.75 -17.47
CA LEU A 684 -0.80 -33.46 -17.91
C LEU A 684 -1.10 -34.92 -18.27
N ARG A 685 -1.92 -35.62 -17.46
CA ARG A 685 -2.36 -36.99 -17.76
C ARG A 685 -3.21 -37.03 -19.02
N GLN A 686 -4.12 -36.07 -19.19
CA GLN A 686 -4.93 -35.90 -20.40
C GLN A 686 -4.06 -35.66 -21.63
N TYR A 687 -3.02 -34.83 -21.50
CA TYR A 687 -2.03 -34.59 -22.55
C TYR A 687 -1.19 -35.84 -22.87
N ARG A 688 -0.88 -36.67 -21.86
CA ARG A 688 -0.19 -37.96 -22.03
C ARG A 688 -1.10 -39.08 -22.56
N SER A 689 -2.42 -38.98 -22.37
CA SER A 689 -3.40 -39.96 -22.86
C SER A 689 -3.86 -39.72 -24.32
N PHE A 690 -3.36 -38.67 -24.99
CA PHE A 690 -3.37 -38.61 -26.45
C PHE A 690 -2.18 -39.42 -26.98
N PRO A 691 -2.39 -40.47 -27.80
CA PRO A 691 -1.44 -41.57 -27.91
C PRO A 691 -0.22 -41.19 -28.76
N LEU A 692 0.96 -41.20 -28.13
CA LEU A 692 2.11 -41.87 -28.73
C LEU A 692 2.01 -43.34 -28.33
N SER A 693 1.64 -44.16 -29.31
CA SER A 693 1.37 -45.59 -29.16
C SER A 693 2.53 -46.37 -28.52
N GLN A 694 2.13 -47.30 -27.66
CA GLN A 694 2.83 -48.53 -27.22
C GLN A 694 4.05 -48.39 -26.29
N ALA A 695 3.81 -48.64 -25.00
CA ALA A 695 4.34 -49.82 -24.32
C ALA A 695 3.49 -50.11 -23.06
N THR A 696 2.85 -51.27 -23.04
CA THR A 696 2.18 -51.84 -21.86
C THR A 696 3.20 -52.45 -20.92
N SER A 697 3.10 -52.13 -19.64
CA SER A 697 3.47 -53.04 -18.54
C SER A 697 2.54 -52.78 -17.34
N PRO A 698 2.09 -53.83 -16.63
CA PRO A 698 1.10 -53.70 -15.58
C PRO A 698 1.74 -53.49 -14.20
N ASP A 699 0.92 -52.91 -13.34
CA ASP A 699 0.88 -53.08 -11.89
C ASP A 699 1.78 -52.24 -10.97
N GLY A 700 1.16 -51.82 -9.86
CA GLY A 700 1.78 -51.35 -8.62
C GLY A 700 2.32 -49.92 -8.60
N ASP A 701 1.52 -48.94 -8.15
CA ASP A 701 1.70 -48.44 -6.78
C ASP A 701 0.61 -47.46 -6.34
N GLN A 702 0.09 -47.69 -5.13
CA GLN A 702 -0.87 -46.83 -4.45
C GLN A 702 -0.15 -45.56 -3.94
N SER A 703 -0.43 -44.39 -4.53
CA SER A 703 -0.06 -43.13 -3.90
C SER A 703 -1.10 -42.76 -2.83
N ARG A 704 -1.02 -43.39 -1.66
CA ARG A 704 -1.67 -42.91 -0.44
C ARG A 704 -0.94 -41.63 0.01
N MET A 705 -1.63 -40.50 0.02
CA MET A 705 -1.16 -39.32 0.74
C MET A 705 -1.24 -39.62 2.25
N PHE A 706 -0.09 -39.85 2.88
CA PHE A 706 0.02 -39.90 4.33
C PHE A 706 0.12 -38.46 4.86
N PHE A 707 -0.94 -37.99 5.53
CA PHE A 707 -0.75 -36.97 6.57
C PHE A 707 -0.31 -37.72 7.83
N ARG A 708 0.98 -37.63 8.16
CA ARG A 708 1.47 -38.07 9.46
C ARG A 708 1.07 -36.98 10.46
N ALA A 709 0.12 -37.28 11.34
CA ALA A 709 -0.01 -36.52 12.57
C ALA A 709 1.19 -36.92 13.44
N ASP A 710 2.02 -35.95 13.83
CA ASP A 710 3.13 -36.22 14.73
C ASP A 710 2.61 -36.64 16.10
N ASP A 711 3.27 -37.64 16.70
CA ASP A 711 2.98 -38.14 18.03
C ASP A 711 3.17 -37.05 19.11
N LEU A 712 2.31 -37.13 20.12
CA LEU A 712 2.06 -36.17 21.22
C LEU A 712 3.24 -35.81 22.15
N GLN A 713 4.51 -36.06 21.78
CA GLN A 713 5.65 -35.83 22.68
C GLN A 713 6.93 -35.25 22.04
N SER A 714 6.88 -34.70 20.82
CA SER A 714 8.00 -33.88 20.33
C SER A 714 7.82 -32.41 20.75
N SER A 715 8.85 -31.84 21.39
CA SER A 715 8.91 -30.41 21.65
C SER A 715 8.78 -29.65 20.33
N CYS A 716 7.65 -28.97 20.18
CA CYS A 716 7.27 -28.18 19.01
C CYS A 716 8.37 -27.15 18.68
N GLU A 717 9.27 -27.48 17.75
CA GLU A 717 9.96 -26.45 16.99
C GLU A 717 8.90 -25.76 16.13
N SER A 718 8.83 -24.43 16.26
CA SER A 718 7.81 -23.61 15.60
C SER A 718 7.87 -23.83 14.10
N VAL A 719 6.85 -24.49 13.54
CA VAL A 719 6.66 -24.62 12.10
C VAL A 719 6.51 -23.21 11.52
N ASP A 720 7.47 -22.80 10.68
CA ASP A 720 7.44 -21.52 9.99
C ASP A 720 6.29 -21.50 8.97
N PHE A 721 5.16 -20.90 9.34
CA PHE A 721 4.00 -20.76 8.45
C PHE A 721 4.20 -19.61 7.45
N LEU A 722 4.15 -19.94 6.16
CA LEU A 722 4.02 -18.95 5.08
C LEU A 722 2.53 -18.65 4.85
N SER A 723 2.00 -17.64 5.54
CA SER A 723 0.69 -17.06 5.21
C SER A 723 0.84 -15.95 4.16
N SER A 724 -0.18 -15.76 3.32
CA SER A 724 -0.28 -14.61 2.40
C SER A 724 -0.36 -13.25 3.12
N SER A 725 -0.49 -13.26 4.44
CA SER A 725 -0.44 -12.08 5.32
C SER A 725 0.99 -11.67 5.68
N PHE A 726 1.99 -12.49 5.35
CA PHE A 726 3.39 -12.20 5.65
C PHE A 726 3.85 -10.94 4.89
N PRO A 727 4.45 -9.93 5.56
CA PRO A 727 5.07 -9.98 6.90
C PRO A 727 4.17 -9.54 8.07
N PHE A 728 2.91 -9.15 7.83
CA PHE A 728 2.04 -8.64 8.88
C PHE A 728 1.54 -9.76 9.80
N SER A 729 1.59 -9.50 11.10
CA SER A 729 1.15 -10.45 12.13
C SER A 729 -0.36 -10.70 12.00
N PRO A 730 -0.82 -11.96 11.99
CA PRO A 730 -2.24 -12.32 12.00
C PRO A 730 -2.92 -12.05 13.35
N VAL A 731 -2.18 -11.63 14.37
CA VAL A 731 -2.73 -11.11 15.63
C VAL A 731 -2.86 -9.59 15.51
N GLY A 732 -4.12 -9.14 15.51
CA GLY A 732 -4.51 -7.77 15.19
C GLY A 732 -4.31 -6.74 16.30
N ASN A 733 -4.07 -5.48 15.92
CA ASN A 733 -4.14 -4.32 16.82
C ASN A 733 -5.55 -3.68 16.79
N LEU A 734 -6.60 -4.46 16.50
CA LEU A 734 -7.99 -4.04 16.59
C LEU A 734 -8.58 -4.63 17.88
N CYS A 735 -8.53 -3.86 18.96
CA CYS A 735 -8.99 -4.27 20.28
C CYS A 735 -10.53 -4.25 20.37
N ARG A 736 -11.21 -5.16 19.64
CA ARG A 736 -12.67 -5.16 19.45
C ARG A 736 -13.41 -5.94 20.53
N ARG A 737 -14.53 -5.39 21.05
CA ARG A 737 -15.27 -5.93 22.21
C ARG A 737 -15.93 -7.33 22.03
N SER A 738 -16.01 -7.89 20.83
CA SER A 738 -16.89 -9.04 20.54
C SER A 738 -16.29 -10.17 19.68
N ILE A 739 -14.96 -10.31 19.57
CA ILE A 739 -14.37 -11.33 18.69
C ILE A 739 -13.65 -12.41 19.49
N LEU A 740 -14.37 -13.49 19.81
CA LEU A 740 -13.78 -14.84 19.78
C LEU A 740 -13.55 -15.12 18.29
N GLY A 741 -12.28 -15.20 17.86
CA GLY A 741 -11.84 -15.35 16.46
C GLY A 741 -12.97 -15.43 15.43
N THR A 742 -13.19 -14.33 14.69
CA THR A 742 -14.35 -14.19 13.79
C THR A 742 -14.53 -15.39 12.88
N PRO A 743 -15.71 -16.02 12.78
CA PRO A 743 -15.90 -17.11 11.85
C PRO A 743 -15.74 -16.59 10.41
N LEU A 744 -14.52 -16.71 9.89
CA LEU A 744 -14.15 -16.53 8.49
C LEU A 744 -14.87 -17.53 7.57
N SER A 745 -15.71 -18.41 8.14
CA SER A 745 -16.50 -19.44 7.47
C SER A 745 -17.37 -18.91 6.32
N LYS A 746 -17.77 -17.63 6.34
CA LYS A 746 -18.47 -16.94 5.24
C LYS A 746 -17.57 -16.07 4.35
N PHE A 747 -16.33 -15.78 4.77
CA PHE A 747 -15.40 -14.86 4.10
C PHE A 747 -14.76 -15.43 2.80
N LEU A 748 -15.05 -16.70 2.46
CA LEU A 748 -14.38 -17.52 1.44
C LEU A 748 -15.31 -18.31 0.49
N ASN A 749 -16.60 -17.97 0.33
CA ASN A 749 -17.45 -18.65 -0.65
C ASN A 749 -17.18 -18.22 -2.11
N GLY A 750 -16.02 -18.61 -2.62
CA GLY A 750 -15.84 -19.11 -3.99
C GLY A 750 -15.86 -20.65 -4.05
N ALA A 751 -15.81 -21.35 -2.91
CA ALA A 751 -15.95 -22.80 -2.82
C ALA A 751 -17.18 -23.17 -1.99
N LYS A 752 -18.19 -23.76 -2.63
CA LYS A 752 -19.21 -24.55 -1.90
C LYS A 752 -18.50 -25.77 -1.32
N ILE A 753 -17.99 -25.67 -0.11
CA ILE A 753 -17.65 -26.87 0.66
C ILE A 753 -18.98 -27.43 1.14
N TRP A 754 -19.46 -28.47 0.46
CA TRP A 754 -20.44 -29.37 1.02
C TRP A 754 -19.79 -30.06 2.21
N LEU A 755 -19.98 -29.52 3.41
CA LEU A 755 -19.91 -30.35 4.61
C LEU A 755 -21.23 -31.11 4.63
N SER A 756 -21.16 -32.39 4.27
CA SER A 756 -22.23 -33.35 4.54
C SER A 756 -22.41 -33.42 6.06
N THR A 757 -23.37 -32.69 6.59
CA THR A 757 -23.83 -32.81 7.99
C THR A 757 -24.76 -34.01 8.18
N GLU A 758 -24.58 -35.08 7.41
CA GLU A 758 -25.25 -36.37 7.60
C GLU A 758 -24.18 -37.43 7.83
N THR A 759 -23.63 -37.45 9.05
CA THR A 759 -23.19 -38.64 9.79
C THR A 759 -22.51 -38.11 11.05
N LEU A 760 -23.29 -37.97 12.12
CA LEU A 760 -22.91 -38.04 13.55
C LEU A 760 -24.09 -37.48 14.35
N ALA A 761 -25.26 -38.09 14.16
CA ALA A 761 -26.44 -37.90 14.99
C ALA A 761 -27.30 -39.18 14.94
N THR A 762 -26.69 -40.31 15.29
CA THR A 762 -27.38 -41.54 15.71
C THR A 762 -26.33 -42.44 16.35
N GLU A 763 -26.37 -42.55 17.67
CA GLU A 763 -26.39 -43.80 18.46
C GLU A 763 -25.99 -43.46 19.91
N ASP A 764 -27.02 -43.45 20.76
CA ASP A 764 -27.11 -43.70 22.21
C ASP A 764 -25.97 -43.31 23.17
#